data_AF-A0A7K4IB88-F1
#
_entry.id   AF-A0A7K4IB88-F1
#
_cell.length_a   1.000
_cell.length_b   1.000
_cell.length_c   1.000
_cell.angle_alpha   90.00
_cell.angle_beta   90.00
_cell.angle_gamma   90.00
#
_symmetry.space_group_name_H-M   'P 1'
#
loop_
_entity.id
_entity.type
_entity.pdbx_description
1 polymer ?
#
loop_
_entity_poly.entity_id
_entity_poly.type
_entity_poly.pdbx_seq_one_letter_code
_entity_poly.pdbx_strand_id
1 'polypeptide(L)'
;MTTQKSHEVANNGCLLVICIMVMLVAPTVQSATVPSTGNHGPAASVFDRALLADTNHVEIRSVWSQVWSNASTSNIQSWVASLSTTFPSRVWTSSGTPSSNLMSAWAWANNTLEAITGGTLVFRQITPYKSLVAVKNATGIGMHKRGAVIVSGVIDTEVDCPGANDVGASVAAVLETARLLNNLTLYCDVYYILNSAGRRDSSQDLGSHAIVQWLDEQQIPVVFALTFDRLLFNRVTYVHGTKIFVRSLSSSQYYESEWITDLMVMLSETYGTARFQYTQDHAFGMNSLAGEMWAVGIPAVHVTQGYWPDGISGSIVDTFDYAYFQYDKAREAVACISCVVAYVGSLGSGAAPSFRNDIVLAAGIGVSQRHQMTYTSYINVTATWSGNQTVRGQIRKAGTTTDLYSRSGTGGLLKMKYLCTQLDEYEIVLVNMGTTSANITVETTFIMDCDGDTLSDLYEFSRGTDPYNKDTDGDFLTDSFELWYGSDPTSSDSDSDGASDYDEYSSGSSLVDSDSDNDGLEDGFEMELGTSPVLSDTDGDGLSDYDEHYAYFTSPLDKDTDRDGLEDGFEIQAGLSPLAPDSDGDSLNDLFEVLNGLNPLARDTDSDGWSDAYEVEYCLLPNSADTDNDGIADSIDWDPRNHWVNQMAPVGLLVILSLIAVFGFLKHRRYLLTELGQETAVTE
;
A
#
# COMPACT_ATOMS: atom_id res chain seq x y z
N MET A 1 54.07 5.82 6.86
CA MET A 1 55.34 6.57 7.04
C MET A 1 55.44 7.57 5.92
N THR A 2 55.29 8.86 6.27
CA THR A 2 56.01 10.05 5.74
C THR A 2 56.20 10.18 4.22
N THR A 3 55.83 11.26 3.53
CA THR A 3 55.68 12.67 3.92
C THR A 3 55.14 13.49 2.73
N GLN A 4 54.28 14.47 3.04
CA GLN A 4 54.09 15.78 2.39
C GLN A 4 55.42 16.40 1.84
N LYS A 5 55.52 17.32 0.86
CA LYS A 5 54.68 18.49 0.54
C LYS A 5 55.24 19.24 -0.69
N SER A 6 54.34 19.87 -1.45
CA SER A 6 54.39 21.22 -2.08
C SER A 6 55.52 21.65 -3.04
N HIS A 7 55.15 22.18 -4.21
CA HIS A 7 55.20 23.62 -4.55
C HIS A 7 54.55 23.91 -5.95
N GLU A 8 53.38 24.58 -5.96
CA GLU A 8 53.08 25.93 -6.53
C GLU A 8 53.97 26.50 -7.68
N VAL A 9 53.55 27.25 -8.73
CA VAL A 9 52.38 28.09 -9.12
C VAL A 9 52.40 28.29 -10.67
N ALA A 10 51.25 28.55 -11.30
CA ALA A 10 50.97 29.68 -12.25
C ALA A 10 50.26 29.37 -13.59
N ASN A 11 48.96 29.68 -13.61
CA ASN A 11 48.22 30.56 -14.55
C ASN A 11 48.31 30.34 -16.08
N ASN A 12 47.20 29.92 -16.71
CA ASN A 12 46.21 30.80 -17.36
C ASN A 12 45.36 30.07 -18.42
N GLY A 13 44.04 30.31 -18.41
CA GLY A 13 43.26 30.51 -19.64
C GLY A 13 42.30 29.42 -20.11
N CYS A 14 41.01 29.59 -19.74
CA CYS A 14 39.79 29.32 -20.52
C CYS A 14 39.72 28.10 -21.46
N LEU A 15 38.83 27.14 -21.17
CA LEU A 15 37.43 27.18 -21.64
C LEU A 15 36.64 26.01 -21.02
N LEU A 16 35.58 26.36 -20.31
CA LEU A 16 34.64 25.46 -19.65
C LEU A 16 33.63 24.94 -20.69
N VAL A 17 33.63 23.64 -20.95
CA VAL A 17 32.47 22.92 -21.50
C VAL A 17 32.17 21.81 -20.50
N ILE A 18 31.36 22.13 -19.49
CA ILE A 18 30.83 21.14 -18.56
C ILE A 18 29.48 20.70 -19.13
N CYS A 19 29.43 19.47 -19.62
CA CYS A 19 28.20 18.72 -19.76
C CYS A 19 27.58 18.59 -18.36
N ILE A 20 26.44 19.23 -18.14
CA ILE A 20 25.60 18.99 -16.98
C ILE A 20 25.05 17.57 -17.12
N MET A 21 25.69 16.62 -16.45
CA MET A 21 25.04 15.36 -16.09
C MET A 21 24.03 15.69 -15.00
N VAL A 22 22.74 15.69 -15.36
CA VAL A 22 21.65 15.64 -14.38
C VAL A 22 21.71 14.25 -13.74
N MET A 23 22.36 14.15 -12.59
CA MET A 23 22.10 13.03 -11.68
C MET A 23 20.77 13.33 -11.01
N LEU A 24 19.74 12.58 -11.41
CA LEU A 24 18.52 12.42 -10.61
C LEU A 24 18.94 11.82 -9.27
N VAL A 25 18.97 12.66 -8.24
CA VAL A 25 19.10 12.25 -6.85
C VAL A 25 17.76 11.65 -6.47
N ALA A 26 17.71 10.33 -6.27
CA ALA A 26 16.57 9.69 -5.62
C ALA A 26 16.40 10.30 -4.21
N PRO A 27 15.19 10.65 -3.77
CA PRO A 27 14.99 11.15 -2.42
C PRO A 27 15.41 10.06 -1.44
N THR A 28 16.37 10.41 -0.59
CA THR A 28 16.71 9.64 0.60
C THR A 28 15.47 9.60 1.49
N VAL A 29 14.84 8.43 1.62
CA VAL A 29 13.87 8.15 2.68
C VAL A 29 14.60 8.38 4.00
N GLN A 30 14.32 9.53 4.61
CA GLN A 30 14.69 9.80 5.98
C GLN A 30 13.88 8.80 6.80
N SER A 31 14.55 7.88 7.48
CA SER A 31 13.87 6.96 8.40
C SER A 31 13.15 7.82 9.44
N ALA A 32 11.83 7.90 9.34
CA ALA A 32 11.01 8.45 10.40
C ALA A 32 11.37 7.69 11.68
N THR A 33 11.97 8.40 12.63
CA THR A 33 12.24 7.87 13.96
C THR A 33 10.90 7.63 14.62
N VAL A 34 10.43 6.38 14.57
CA VAL A 34 9.30 5.88 15.35
C VAL A 34 9.50 6.34 16.81
N PRO A 35 8.56 7.10 17.41
CA PRO A 35 8.65 7.46 18.81
C PRO A 35 8.58 6.19 19.66
N SER A 36 9.72 5.77 20.20
CA SER A 36 9.73 4.74 21.23
C SER A 36 9.25 5.38 22.54
N THR A 37 8.03 5.07 22.98
CA THR A 37 7.76 4.56 24.35
C THR A 37 6.27 4.39 24.58
N GLY A 38 5.84 3.13 24.58
CA GLY A 38 4.58 2.68 25.14
C GLY A 38 4.63 1.16 25.19
N ASN A 39 4.89 0.61 26.38
CA ASN A 39 4.93 -0.83 26.61
C ASN A 39 3.48 -1.36 26.59
N HIS A 40 2.87 -1.41 25.41
CA HIS A 40 1.54 -1.92 25.17
C HIS A 40 1.69 -3.15 24.27
N GLY A 41 1.42 -4.34 24.83
CA GLY A 41 1.35 -5.56 24.02
C GLY A 41 0.28 -5.42 22.92
N PRO A 42 0.31 -6.26 21.88
CA PRO A 42 -0.58 -6.11 20.71
C PRO A 42 -2.04 -6.11 21.16
N ALA A 43 -2.75 -4.98 20.98
CA ALA A 43 -4.14 -4.83 21.43
C ALA A 43 -5.09 -5.78 20.70
N ALA A 44 -4.76 -6.19 19.46
CA ALA A 44 -5.50 -7.22 18.73
C ALA A 44 -5.67 -8.51 19.56
N SER A 45 -4.65 -8.89 20.34
CA SER A 45 -4.71 -10.08 21.22
C SER A 45 -5.70 -9.97 22.39
N VAL A 46 -6.25 -8.79 22.69
CA VAL A 46 -7.26 -8.59 23.75
C VAL A 46 -8.67 -8.81 23.22
N PHE A 47 -8.95 -8.33 22.01
CA PHE A 47 -10.27 -8.39 21.39
C PHE A 47 -10.62 -9.80 20.87
N ASP A 48 -9.65 -10.53 20.34
CA ASP A 48 -9.86 -11.89 19.79
C ASP A 48 -10.16 -12.98 20.83
N ARG A 49 -9.79 -12.73 22.10
CA ARG A 49 -9.99 -13.70 23.20
C ARG A 49 -11.46 -13.96 23.51
N ALA A 50 -12.35 -13.05 23.16
CA ALA A 50 -13.80 -13.20 23.33
C ALA A 50 -14.47 -13.91 22.14
N LEU A 51 -13.93 -13.77 20.92
CA LEU A 51 -14.49 -14.30 19.67
C LEU A 51 -14.33 -15.82 19.49
N LEU A 52 -13.30 -16.43 20.09
CA LEU A 52 -13.17 -17.90 20.16
C LEU A 52 -14.27 -18.60 20.99
N ALA A 53 -15.16 -17.85 21.64
CA ALA A 53 -16.35 -18.39 22.27
C ALA A 53 -17.50 -18.63 21.28
N ASP A 54 -17.35 -18.14 20.03
CA ASP A 54 -18.33 -18.33 18.97
C ASP A 54 -18.25 -19.77 18.42
N THR A 55 -19.41 -20.36 18.14
CA THR A 55 -19.56 -21.79 17.83
C THR A 55 -19.39 -22.13 16.34
N ASN A 56 -19.12 -21.12 15.50
CA ASN A 56 -19.01 -21.31 14.07
C ASN A 56 -17.57 -21.71 13.68
N HIS A 57 -17.45 -22.93 13.16
CA HIS A 57 -16.20 -23.47 12.65
C HIS A 57 -16.40 -24.07 11.27
N VAL A 58 -15.38 -23.95 10.41
CA VAL A 58 -15.32 -24.69 9.14
C VAL A 58 -14.54 -25.98 9.39
N GLU A 59 -15.17 -27.12 9.14
CA GLU A 59 -14.50 -28.42 9.25
C GLU A 59 -13.65 -28.68 8.00
N ILE A 60 -12.35 -28.47 8.13
CA ILE A 60 -11.42 -28.41 7.00
C ILE A 60 -11.16 -29.79 6.40
N ARG A 61 -11.18 -30.87 7.22
CA ARG A 61 -10.89 -32.23 6.72
C ARG A 61 -11.97 -32.72 5.77
N SER A 62 -13.22 -32.33 5.96
CA SER A 62 -14.36 -32.63 5.09
C SER A 62 -14.15 -32.00 3.72
N VAL A 63 -13.85 -30.70 3.68
CA VAL A 63 -13.54 -29.95 2.44
C VAL A 63 -12.38 -30.62 1.70
N TRP A 64 -11.27 -30.89 2.39
CA TRP A 64 -10.12 -31.55 1.80
C TRP A 64 -10.42 -32.96 1.32
N SER A 65 -11.19 -33.75 2.07
CA SER A 65 -11.55 -35.12 1.65
C SER A 65 -12.41 -35.12 0.38
N GLN A 66 -13.31 -34.15 0.24
CA GLN A 66 -14.15 -33.98 -0.94
C GLN A 66 -13.31 -33.58 -2.16
N VAL A 67 -12.46 -32.56 -2.03
CA VAL A 67 -11.57 -32.12 -3.11
C VAL A 67 -10.61 -33.23 -3.51
N TRP A 68 -9.97 -33.85 -2.52
CA TRP A 68 -8.99 -34.91 -2.75
C TRP A 68 -9.62 -36.10 -3.45
N SER A 69 -10.76 -36.61 -2.99
CA SER A 69 -11.39 -37.80 -3.60
C SER A 69 -11.87 -37.55 -5.03
N ASN A 70 -12.23 -36.32 -5.36
CA ASN A 70 -12.71 -35.96 -6.70
C ASN A 70 -11.60 -35.73 -7.73
N ALA A 71 -10.34 -35.55 -7.33
CA ALA A 71 -9.23 -35.29 -8.24
C ALA A 71 -8.91 -36.52 -9.13
N SER A 72 -8.94 -36.32 -10.45
CA SER A 72 -8.94 -37.37 -11.46
C SER A 72 -7.65 -37.43 -12.27
N THR A 73 -6.90 -38.53 -12.11
CA THR A 73 -5.71 -38.81 -12.93
C THR A 73 -6.04 -38.97 -14.41
N SER A 74 -7.19 -39.59 -14.72
CA SER A 74 -7.60 -39.85 -16.12
C SER A 74 -7.94 -38.57 -16.87
N ASN A 75 -8.52 -37.58 -16.20
CA ASN A 75 -8.82 -36.29 -16.81
C ASN A 75 -7.53 -35.61 -17.27
N ILE A 76 -6.58 -35.47 -16.34
CA ILE A 76 -5.27 -34.88 -16.57
C ILE A 76 -4.58 -35.57 -17.74
N GLN A 77 -4.52 -36.91 -17.73
CA GLN A 77 -3.90 -37.69 -18.80
C GLN A 77 -4.59 -37.47 -20.16
N SER A 78 -5.92 -37.45 -20.21
CA SER A 78 -6.65 -37.28 -21.48
C SER A 78 -6.45 -35.87 -22.06
N TRP A 79 -6.38 -34.85 -21.21
CA TRP A 79 -6.18 -33.46 -21.63
C TRP A 79 -4.75 -33.22 -22.09
N VAL A 80 -3.75 -33.75 -21.37
CA VAL A 80 -2.35 -33.73 -21.82
C VAL A 80 -2.21 -34.44 -23.16
N ALA A 81 -2.82 -35.62 -23.33
CA ALA A 81 -2.81 -36.34 -24.60
C ALA A 81 -3.45 -35.52 -25.72
N SER A 82 -4.65 -34.96 -25.49
CA SER A 82 -5.36 -34.17 -26.49
C SER A 82 -4.56 -32.94 -26.93
N LEU A 83 -4.02 -32.19 -25.96
CA LEU A 83 -3.26 -30.98 -26.21
C LEU A 83 -1.95 -31.25 -26.96
N SER A 84 -1.17 -32.23 -26.49
CA SER A 84 0.16 -32.53 -27.05
C SER A 84 0.11 -33.22 -28.42
N THR A 85 -0.93 -34.02 -28.69
CA THR A 85 -1.08 -34.72 -29.98
C THR A 85 -1.75 -33.87 -31.05
N THR A 86 -2.75 -33.08 -30.68
CA THR A 86 -3.55 -32.29 -31.63
C THR A 86 -2.87 -30.96 -31.96
N PHE A 87 -2.16 -30.37 -30.98
CA PHE A 87 -1.56 -29.04 -31.10
C PHE A 87 -0.09 -29.07 -30.68
N PRO A 88 0.80 -29.80 -31.40
CA PRO A 88 2.24 -29.73 -31.13
C PRO A 88 2.80 -28.35 -31.54
N SER A 89 3.95 -27.96 -30.99
CA SER A 89 4.66 -26.71 -31.35
C SER A 89 3.80 -25.47 -31.20
N ARG A 90 3.28 -25.24 -29.99
CA ARG A 90 2.46 -24.08 -29.62
C ARG A 90 3.34 -22.86 -29.40
N VAL A 91 3.97 -22.37 -30.46
CA VAL A 91 5.02 -21.34 -30.37
C VAL A 91 4.53 -19.95 -30.73
N TRP A 92 5.26 -18.95 -30.26
CA TRP A 92 5.30 -17.60 -30.84
C TRP A 92 6.35 -17.56 -31.96
N THR A 93 6.01 -16.98 -33.10
CA THR A 93 6.93 -16.84 -34.22
C THR A 93 7.93 -15.70 -33.99
N SER A 94 9.03 -15.70 -34.73
CA SER A 94 10.02 -14.61 -34.73
C SER A 94 9.42 -13.24 -35.13
N SER A 95 8.30 -13.23 -35.85
CA SER A 95 7.53 -12.02 -36.19
C SER A 95 6.62 -11.53 -35.06
N GLY A 96 6.64 -12.17 -33.88
CA GLY A 96 5.81 -11.78 -32.74
C GLY A 96 4.33 -12.15 -32.90
N THR A 97 4.01 -13.16 -33.69
CA THR A 97 2.64 -13.65 -33.90
C THR A 97 2.47 -15.08 -33.41
N PRO A 98 1.31 -15.48 -32.87
CA PRO A 98 1.09 -16.85 -32.42
C PRO A 98 0.94 -17.81 -33.61
N SER A 99 1.46 -19.04 -33.47
CA SER A 99 1.26 -20.12 -34.44
C SER A 99 -0.21 -20.55 -34.54
N SER A 100 -0.60 -21.20 -35.65
CA SER A 100 -1.95 -21.77 -35.82
C SER A 100 -2.29 -22.80 -34.74
N ASN A 101 -1.27 -23.56 -34.30
CA ASN A 101 -1.44 -24.56 -33.24
C ASN A 101 -1.63 -23.91 -31.88
N LEU A 102 -0.91 -22.83 -31.57
CA LEU A 102 -1.13 -22.06 -30.34
C LEU A 102 -2.54 -21.43 -30.31
N MET A 103 -2.98 -20.84 -31.42
CA MET A 103 -4.34 -20.29 -31.52
C MET A 103 -5.43 -21.36 -31.34
N SER A 104 -5.22 -22.54 -31.94
CA SER A 104 -6.14 -23.66 -31.80
C SER A 104 -6.13 -24.27 -30.39
N ALA A 105 -4.97 -24.28 -29.73
CA ALA A 105 -4.83 -24.70 -28.35
C ALA A 105 -5.55 -23.75 -27.38
N TRP A 106 -5.52 -22.43 -27.61
CA TRP A 106 -6.30 -21.47 -26.83
C TRP A 106 -7.80 -21.74 -26.93
N ALA A 107 -8.31 -21.93 -28.15
CA ALA A 107 -9.72 -22.26 -28.38
C ALA A 107 -10.09 -23.59 -27.71
N TRP A 108 -9.23 -24.61 -27.81
CA TRP A 108 -9.44 -25.89 -27.15
C TRP A 108 -9.46 -25.77 -25.62
N ALA A 109 -8.55 -25.00 -25.03
CA ALA A 109 -8.51 -24.80 -23.57
C ALA A 109 -9.79 -24.11 -23.08
N ASN A 110 -10.26 -23.07 -23.80
CA ASN A 110 -11.52 -22.40 -23.49
C ASN A 110 -12.73 -23.34 -23.58
N ASN A 111 -12.87 -24.06 -24.69
CA ASN A 111 -13.99 -25.00 -24.87
C ASN A 111 -13.97 -26.12 -23.83
N THR A 112 -12.77 -26.57 -23.43
CA THR A 112 -12.61 -27.60 -22.39
C THR A 112 -13.03 -27.05 -21.03
N LEU A 113 -12.58 -25.84 -20.66
CA LEU A 113 -12.99 -25.19 -19.40
C LEU A 113 -14.51 -24.98 -19.34
N GLU A 114 -15.10 -24.47 -20.42
CA GLU A 114 -16.54 -24.26 -20.52
C GLU A 114 -17.30 -25.59 -20.34
N ALA A 115 -16.85 -26.66 -21.00
CA ALA A 115 -17.49 -27.97 -20.90
C ALA A 115 -17.40 -28.58 -19.49
N ILE A 116 -16.25 -28.51 -18.82
CA ILE A 116 -16.04 -29.14 -17.50
C ILE A 116 -16.70 -28.36 -16.36
N THR A 117 -16.96 -27.07 -16.57
CA THR A 117 -17.61 -26.20 -15.58
C THR A 117 -19.09 -25.98 -15.84
N GLY A 118 -19.62 -26.50 -16.96
CA GLY A 118 -21.02 -26.29 -17.35
C GLY A 118 -21.31 -24.87 -17.82
N GLY A 119 -20.28 -24.16 -18.33
CA GLY A 119 -20.37 -22.80 -18.86
C GLY A 119 -20.23 -21.69 -17.83
N THR A 120 -19.92 -22.01 -16.56
CA THR A 120 -19.73 -20.99 -15.51
C THR A 120 -18.41 -20.25 -15.66
N LEU A 121 -17.37 -20.92 -16.20
CA LEU A 121 -16.05 -20.32 -16.42
C LEU A 121 -15.71 -20.31 -17.92
N VAL A 122 -15.17 -19.16 -18.36
CA VAL A 122 -14.66 -18.96 -19.72
C VAL A 122 -13.34 -18.20 -19.66
N PHE A 123 -12.40 -18.57 -20.52
CA PHE A 123 -11.15 -17.85 -20.68
C PHE A 123 -11.36 -16.61 -21.55
N ARG A 124 -10.72 -15.52 -21.14
CA ARG A 124 -10.55 -14.29 -21.92
C ARG A 124 -9.07 -14.09 -22.20
N GLN A 125 -8.75 -13.67 -23.43
CA GLN A 125 -7.41 -13.23 -23.75
C GLN A 125 -7.20 -11.83 -23.20
N ILE A 126 -6.21 -11.70 -22.33
CA ILE A 126 -5.77 -10.42 -21.80
C ILE A 126 -4.31 -10.19 -22.19
N THR A 127 -3.86 -8.95 -22.00
CA THR A 127 -2.52 -8.45 -22.31
C THR A 127 -2.15 -8.52 -23.81
N PRO A 128 -1.08 -7.81 -24.24
CA PRO A 128 -0.56 -7.91 -25.61
C PRO A 128 -0.11 -9.33 -26.00
N TYR A 129 0.23 -10.17 -25.01
CA TYR A 129 0.70 -11.55 -25.22
C TYR A 129 -0.43 -12.59 -25.15
N LYS A 130 -1.69 -12.16 -25.08
CA LYS A 130 -2.87 -13.04 -25.20
C LYS A 130 -2.87 -14.21 -24.20
N SER A 131 -2.36 -13.96 -23.00
CA SER A 131 -2.51 -14.89 -21.88
C SER A 131 -3.99 -15.10 -21.58
N LEU A 132 -4.38 -16.33 -21.25
CA LEU A 132 -5.79 -16.65 -20.99
C LEU A 132 -6.08 -16.49 -19.50
N VAL A 133 -7.14 -15.77 -19.15
CA VAL A 133 -7.62 -15.61 -17.78
C VAL A 133 -9.10 -15.96 -17.68
N ALA A 134 -9.42 -16.83 -16.72
CA ALA A 134 -10.78 -17.12 -16.30
C ALA A 134 -10.89 -16.85 -14.80
N VAL A 135 -12.03 -16.30 -14.36
CA VAL A 135 -12.22 -15.88 -12.97
C VAL A 135 -13.43 -16.62 -12.40
N LYS A 136 -13.23 -17.33 -11.29
CA LYS A 136 -14.31 -17.75 -10.41
C LYS A 136 -14.47 -16.68 -9.35
N ASN A 137 -15.56 -15.92 -9.45
CA ASN A 137 -15.89 -14.93 -8.43
C ASN A 137 -16.28 -15.61 -7.12
N ALA A 138 -15.94 -14.98 -6.02
CA ALA A 138 -16.36 -15.36 -4.68
C ALA A 138 -17.89 -15.40 -4.55
N THR A 139 -18.36 -16.34 -3.75
CA THR A 139 -19.76 -16.62 -3.46
C THR A 139 -20.00 -16.40 -1.97
N GLY A 140 -20.51 -15.23 -1.58
CA GLY A 140 -20.69 -14.80 -0.18
C GLY A 140 -21.24 -13.36 -0.07
N ILE A 141 -21.75 -12.98 1.12
CA ILE A 141 -22.39 -11.68 1.43
C ILE A 141 -21.31 -10.61 1.76
N GLY A 142 -21.48 -9.35 1.29
CA GLY A 142 -20.61 -8.16 1.52
C GLY A 142 -19.51 -8.04 0.46
N MET A 143 -19.36 -7.02 -0.40
CA MET A 143 -19.32 -5.54 -0.37
C MET A 143 -17.94 -4.87 -0.24
N HIS A 144 -16.83 -5.61 -0.25
CA HIS A 144 -15.49 -5.03 -0.49
C HIS A 144 -14.78 -5.75 -1.64
N LYS A 145 -13.76 -5.08 -2.23
CA LYS A 145 -12.78 -5.70 -3.13
C LYS A 145 -12.28 -6.97 -2.44
N ARG A 146 -12.21 -8.09 -3.15
CA ARG A 146 -11.97 -9.40 -2.54
C ARG A 146 -10.58 -9.87 -2.90
N GLY A 147 -9.86 -10.41 -1.91
CA GLY A 147 -8.62 -11.13 -2.15
C GLY A 147 -8.69 -12.09 -3.34
N ALA A 148 -7.66 -12.07 -4.18
CA ALA A 148 -7.51 -12.89 -5.36
C ALA A 148 -6.44 -13.97 -5.16
N VAL A 149 -6.82 -15.23 -5.36
CA VAL A 149 -5.90 -16.36 -5.40
C VAL A 149 -5.64 -16.75 -6.85
N ILE A 150 -4.38 -16.79 -7.24
CA ILE A 150 -3.99 -17.09 -8.62
C ILE A 150 -3.54 -18.55 -8.74
N VAL A 151 -4.10 -19.27 -9.70
CA VAL A 151 -3.64 -20.59 -10.13
C VAL A 151 -3.21 -20.50 -11.57
N SER A 152 -1.91 -20.65 -11.82
CA SER A 152 -1.32 -20.42 -13.13
C SER A 152 -0.61 -21.64 -13.70
N GLY A 153 -0.56 -21.69 -15.03
CA GLY A 153 0.24 -22.60 -15.82
C GLY A 153 0.67 -21.92 -17.12
N VAL A 154 1.41 -22.63 -17.95
CA VAL A 154 1.92 -22.13 -19.24
C VAL A 154 1.27 -22.93 -20.36
N ILE A 155 0.95 -22.31 -21.50
CA ILE A 155 0.33 -23.00 -22.64
C ILE A 155 1.25 -23.13 -23.86
N ASP A 156 2.20 -22.21 -24.04
CA ASP A 156 3.12 -22.23 -25.17
C ASP A 156 4.29 -23.20 -24.97
N THR A 157 4.78 -23.75 -26.07
CA THR A 157 5.89 -24.72 -26.08
C THR A 157 7.06 -24.18 -26.90
N GLU A 158 8.14 -24.96 -26.96
CA GLU A 158 9.21 -24.76 -27.93
C GLU A 158 8.86 -25.33 -29.32
N VAL A 159 9.69 -24.98 -30.30
CA VAL A 159 9.56 -25.42 -31.70
C VAL A 159 9.76 -26.93 -31.77
N ASP A 160 8.99 -27.61 -32.63
CA ASP A 160 9.01 -29.06 -32.86
C ASP A 160 8.70 -29.93 -31.62
N CYS A 161 8.14 -29.35 -30.56
CA CYS A 161 7.83 -30.08 -29.33
C CYS A 161 6.33 -30.40 -29.20
N PRO A 162 5.92 -31.65 -28.94
CA PRO A 162 4.53 -31.95 -28.58
C PRO A 162 4.14 -31.29 -27.24
N GLY A 163 5.09 -31.21 -26.30
CA GLY A 163 4.98 -30.43 -25.07
C GLY A 163 3.97 -31.02 -24.08
N ALA A 164 4.05 -32.33 -23.83
CA ALA A 164 3.15 -33.03 -22.91
C ALA A 164 3.49 -32.72 -21.45
N ASN A 165 4.75 -32.85 -21.04
CA ASN A 165 5.21 -32.41 -19.74
C ASN A 165 5.48 -30.91 -19.71
N ASP A 166 6.07 -30.39 -20.78
CA ASP A 166 6.50 -29.02 -20.93
C ASP A 166 5.73 -28.33 -22.08
N VAL A 167 4.51 -27.85 -21.87
CA VAL A 167 3.87 -27.49 -20.58
C VAL A 167 2.45 -28.04 -20.45
N GLY A 168 2.06 -29.03 -21.26
CA GLY A 168 0.69 -29.55 -21.32
C GLY A 168 0.15 -30.06 -19.98
N ALA A 169 1.01 -30.58 -19.11
CA ALA A 169 0.69 -30.98 -17.76
C ALA A 169 0.23 -29.81 -16.88
N SER A 170 0.81 -28.62 -17.05
CA SER A 170 0.41 -27.41 -16.32
C SER A 170 -0.97 -26.92 -16.78
N VAL A 171 -1.26 -26.95 -18.08
CA VAL A 171 -2.60 -26.63 -18.63
C VAL A 171 -3.66 -27.56 -18.06
N ALA A 172 -3.38 -28.87 -18.07
CA ALA A 172 -4.28 -29.86 -17.51
C ALA A 172 -4.46 -29.69 -15.99
N ALA A 173 -3.42 -29.25 -15.28
CA ALA A 173 -3.49 -28.97 -13.84
C ALA A 173 -4.40 -27.78 -13.52
N VAL A 174 -4.31 -26.69 -14.27
CA VAL A 174 -5.20 -25.52 -14.13
C VAL A 174 -6.65 -25.90 -14.44
N LEU A 175 -6.90 -26.65 -15.52
CA LEU A 175 -8.26 -27.13 -15.87
C LEU A 175 -8.86 -28.04 -14.80
N GLU A 176 -8.09 -28.97 -14.25
CA GLU A 176 -8.58 -29.88 -13.20
C GLU A 176 -8.81 -29.13 -11.89
N THR A 177 -7.97 -28.14 -11.57
CA THR A 177 -8.15 -27.27 -10.39
C THR A 177 -9.44 -26.46 -10.53
N ALA A 178 -9.71 -25.87 -11.70
CA ALA A 178 -10.95 -25.15 -11.98
C ALA A 178 -12.18 -26.07 -11.83
N ARG A 179 -12.10 -27.30 -12.35
CA ARG A 179 -13.19 -28.30 -12.21
C ARG A 179 -13.46 -28.67 -10.75
N LEU A 180 -12.41 -28.85 -9.95
CA LEU A 180 -12.53 -29.24 -8.53
C LEU A 180 -13.14 -28.13 -7.67
N LEU A 181 -12.77 -26.89 -7.95
CA LEU A 181 -13.19 -25.73 -7.17
C LEU A 181 -14.54 -25.14 -7.63
N ASN A 182 -15.00 -25.44 -8.85
CA ASN A 182 -16.18 -24.81 -9.46
C ASN A 182 -17.42 -24.80 -8.55
N ASN A 183 -17.70 -25.94 -7.90
CA ASN A 183 -18.90 -26.14 -7.08
C ASN A 183 -18.69 -25.84 -5.58
N LEU A 184 -17.52 -25.34 -5.20
CA LEU A 184 -17.25 -24.93 -3.83
C LEU A 184 -17.67 -23.48 -3.62
N THR A 185 -18.20 -23.22 -2.43
CA THR A 185 -18.40 -21.86 -1.92
C THR A 185 -17.05 -21.33 -1.47
N LEU A 186 -16.53 -20.32 -2.17
CA LEU A 186 -15.27 -19.64 -1.84
C LEU A 186 -15.54 -18.17 -1.60
N TYR A 187 -14.87 -17.56 -0.62
CA TYR A 187 -15.00 -16.16 -0.24
C TYR A 187 -13.93 -15.26 -0.88
N CYS A 188 -12.92 -15.85 -1.52
CA CYS A 188 -11.94 -15.17 -2.38
C CYS A 188 -12.21 -15.43 -3.87
N ASP A 189 -11.73 -14.52 -4.71
CA ASP A 189 -11.75 -14.71 -6.17
C ASP A 189 -10.63 -15.65 -6.57
N VAL A 190 -10.92 -16.59 -7.48
CA VAL A 190 -9.89 -17.52 -8.01
C VAL A 190 -9.64 -17.24 -9.47
N TYR A 191 -8.42 -16.83 -9.79
CA TYR A 191 -7.96 -16.54 -11.13
C TYR A 191 -7.23 -17.74 -11.70
N TYR A 192 -7.77 -18.32 -12.77
CA TYR A 192 -7.12 -19.38 -13.53
C TYR A 192 -6.40 -18.74 -14.71
N ILE A 193 -5.08 -18.84 -14.74
CA ILE A 193 -4.25 -18.17 -15.74
C ILE A 193 -3.46 -19.21 -16.55
N LEU A 194 -3.53 -19.10 -17.88
CA LEU A 194 -2.63 -19.80 -18.79
C LEU A 194 -1.75 -18.78 -19.51
N ASN A 195 -0.52 -18.65 -19.02
CA ASN A 195 0.48 -17.74 -19.55
C ASN A 195 0.93 -18.16 -20.94
N SER A 196 1.15 -17.17 -21.79
CA SER A 196 1.72 -17.36 -23.13
C SER A 196 2.87 -16.40 -23.36
N ALA A 197 3.77 -16.74 -24.28
CA ALA A 197 4.96 -15.94 -24.64
C ALA A 197 6.07 -15.93 -23.59
N GLY A 198 6.02 -16.82 -22.60
CA GLY A 198 7.03 -16.84 -21.54
C GLY A 198 8.39 -17.36 -21.94
N ARG A 199 8.50 -17.95 -23.15
CA ARG A 199 9.76 -18.46 -23.71
C ARG A 199 10.29 -17.66 -24.89
N ARG A 200 9.78 -16.45 -25.08
CA ARG A 200 10.17 -15.59 -26.21
C ARG A 200 11.51 -14.89 -25.99
N ASP A 201 11.90 -14.64 -24.74
CA ASP A 201 13.17 -14.01 -24.36
C ASP A 201 13.82 -14.79 -23.21
N SER A 202 15.14 -14.96 -23.25
CA SER A 202 15.93 -15.64 -22.24
C SER A 202 16.17 -14.79 -20.97
N SER A 203 15.93 -13.49 -21.01
CA SER A 203 16.10 -12.59 -19.85
C SER A 203 14.82 -12.28 -19.06
N GLN A 204 13.63 -12.46 -19.63
CA GLN A 204 12.36 -12.18 -18.95
C GLN A 204 11.19 -12.98 -19.54
N ASP A 205 10.30 -13.50 -18.68
CA ASP A 205 9.04 -14.13 -19.11
C ASP A 205 8.02 -13.02 -19.42
N LEU A 206 8.02 -12.55 -20.67
CA LEU A 206 7.19 -11.43 -21.13
C LEU A 206 5.69 -11.63 -20.88
N GLY A 207 5.24 -12.88 -20.95
CA GLY A 207 3.85 -13.25 -20.71
C GLY A 207 3.45 -13.08 -19.26
N SER A 208 4.26 -13.66 -18.37
CA SER A 208 4.10 -13.56 -16.92
C SER A 208 4.28 -12.11 -16.45
N HIS A 209 5.25 -11.38 -16.98
CA HIS A 209 5.47 -9.98 -16.66
C HIS A 209 4.26 -9.11 -17.00
N ALA A 210 3.68 -9.28 -18.19
CA ALA A 210 2.49 -8.54 -18.59
C ALA A 210 1.25 -8.90 -17.76
N ILE A 211 1.18 -10.11 -17.20
CA ILE A 211 0.12 -10.48 -16.25
C ILE A 211 0.29 -9.73 -14.94
N VAL A 212 1.51 -9.64 -14.41
CA VAL A 212 1.78 -8.88 -13.18
C VAL A 212 1.44 -7.40 -13.36
N GLN A 213 1.84 -6.79 -14.48
CA GLN A 213 1.44 -5.42 -14.82
C GLN A 213 -0.07 -5.27 -14.93
N TRP A 214 -0.75 -6.23 -15.55
CA TRP A 214 -2.20 -6.18 -15.66
C TRP A 214 -2.90 -6.32 -14.31
N LEU A 215 -2.41 -7.16 -13.39
CA LEU A 215 -2.96 -7.28 -12.04
C LEU A 215 -2.86 -5.95 -11.26
N ASP A 216 -1.71 -5.28 -11.38
CA ASP A 216 -1.45 -3.97 -10.79
C ASP A 216 -2.34 -2.89 -11.42
N GLU A 217 -2.43 -2.82 -12.75
CA GLU A 217 -3.32 -1.88 -13.47
C GLU A 217 -4.80 -2.05 -13.10
N GLN A 218 -5.22 -3.28 -12.78
CA GLN A 218 -6.59 -3.56 -12.35
C GLN A 218 -6.81 -3.40 -10.84
N GLN A 219 -5.75 -3.09 -10.07
CA GLN A 219 -5.78 -2.96 -8.62
C GLN A 219 -6.40 -4.21 -7.97
N ILE A 220 -5.96 -5.39 -8.43
CA ILE A 220 -6.43 -6.67 -7.91
C ILE A 220 -5.58 -7.06 -6.69
N PRO A 221 -6.17 -7.17 -5.48
CA PRO A 221 -5.42 -7.54 -4.27
C PRO A 221 -5.10 -9.04 -4.29
N VAL A 222 -3.87 -9.39 -4.67
CA VAL A 222 -3.45 -10.80 -4.78
C VAL A 222 -2.96 -11.33 -3.43
N VAL A 223 -3.67 -12.32 -2.88
CA VAL A 223 -3.30 -12.97 -1.62
C VAL A 223 -2.04 -13.81 -1.81
N PHE A 224 -2.09 -14.72 -2.78
CA PHE A 224 -0.94 -15.49 -3.22
C PHE A 224 -1.20 -16.12 -4.60
N ALA A 225 -0.13 -16.57 -5.22
CA ALA A 225 -0.19 -17.33 -6.47
C ALA A 225 0.44 -18.70 -6.39
N LEU A 226 -0.13 -19.65 -7.12
CA LEU A 226 0.34 -21.02 -7.27
C LEU A 226 0.62 -21.29 -8.75
N THR A 227 1.89 -21.51 -9.09
CA THR A 227 2.32 -21.70 -10.47
C THR A 227 2.75 -23.14 -10.71
N PHE A 228 2.14 -23.81 -11.69
CA PHE A 228 2.54 -25.14 -12.14
C PHE A 228 3.56 -25.07 -13.28
N ASP A 229 4.68 -25.76 -13.12
CA ASP A 229 5.65 -25.96 -14.20
C ASP A 229 6.23 -27.38 -14.18
N ARG A 230 5.93 -28.16 -15.23
CA ARG A 230 6.32 -29.58 -15.45
C ARG A 230 6.01 -30.51 -14.27
N LEU A 231 5.13 -31.49 -14.46
CA LEU A 231 4.62 -32.31 -13.34
C LEU A 231 4.80 -33.81 -13.51
N LEU A 232 5.16 -34.30 -14.69
CA LEU A 232 5.01 -35.70 -15.05
C LEU A 232 6.27 -36.53 -14.86
N PHE A 233 7.46 -35.95 -15.02
CA PHE A 233 8.70 -36.74 -15.05
C PHE A 233 8.93 -37.45 -13.72
N ASN A 234 9.11 -38.77 -13.80
CA ASN A 234 9.41 -39.61 -12.66
C ASN A 234 10.43 -40.69 -13.04
N ARG A 235 11.61 -40.61 -12.43
CA ARG A 235 12.67 -41.60 -12.62
C ARG A 235 13.25 -42.03 -11.29
N VAL A 236 12.93 -43.27 -10.89
CA VAL A 236 13.32 -43.88 -9.61
C VAL A 236 14.83 -43.98 -9.39
N THR A 237 15.64 -43.92 -10.45
CA THR A 237 17.10 -43.97 -10.36
C THR A 237 17.74 -42.63 -10.01
N TYR A 238 16.98 -41.53 -10.05
CA TYR A 238 17.47 -40.19 -9.70
C TYR A 238 17.04 -39.82 -8.29
N VAL A 239 17.96 -39.22 -7.55
CA VAL A 239 17.64 -38.59 -6.27
C VAL A 239 16.59 -37.52 -6.53
N HIS A 240 15.48 -37.55 -5.78
CA HIS A 240 14.31 -36.69 -5.95
C HIS A 240 13.49 -36.86 -7.24
N GLY A 241 13.78 -37.84 -8.10
CA GLY A 241 13.01 -38.07 -9.33
C GLY A 241 11.54 -38.40 -9.09
N THR A 242 11.21 -38.98 -7.92
CA THR A 242 9.84 -39.30 -7.51
C THR A 242 9.15 -38.15 -6.75
N LYS A 243 9.88 -37.07 -6.41
CA LYS A 243 9.39 -35.98 -5.56
C LYS A 243 8.73 -34.88 -6.38
N ILE A 244 7.91 -34.08 -5.71
CA ILE A 244 7.33 -32.83 -6.22
C ILE A 244 7.99 -31.72 -5.42
N PHE A 245 8.62 -30.76 -6.09
CA PHE A 245 9.24 -29.63 -5.40
C PHE A 245 8.30 -28.45 -5.35
N VAL A 246 8.30 -27.81 -4.19
CA VAL A 246 7.65 -26.53 -3.94
C VAL A 246 8.70 -25.52 -3.51
N ARG A 247 8.56 -24.31 -4.01
CA ARG A 247 9.45 -23.19 -3.68
C ARG A 247 8.62 -21.93 -3.42
N SER A 248 8.88 -21.32 -2.27
CA SER A 248 8.54 -19.93 -1.95
C SER A 248 9.80 -19.04 -2.06
N LEU A 249 9.64 -17.72 -1.93
CA LEU A 249 10.77 -16.79 -1.88
C LEU A 249 11.56 -17.04 -0.58
N SER A 250 12.87 -17.27 -0.68
CA SER A 250 13.72 -17.64 0.47
C SER A 250 13.90 -16.56 1.55
N SER A 251 13.44 -15.33 1.28
CA SER A 251 13.47 -14.19 2.21
C SER A 251 12.07 -13.77 2.65
N SER A 252 11.01 -14.50 2.24
CA SER A 252 9.64 -14.16 2.64
C SER A 252 9.42 -14.42 4.12
N GLN A 253 8.59 -13.61 4.74
CA GLN A 253 8.15 -13.89 6.11
C GLN A 253 7.25 -15.14 6.12
N TYR A 254 7.18 -15.85 7.25
CA TYR A 254 6.48 -17.13 7.32
C TYR A 254 5.01 -17.02 6.87
N TYR A 255 4.34 -15.90 7.18
CA TYR A 255 2.94 -15.62 6.82
C TYR A 255 2.73 -15.30 5.33
N GLU A 256 3.77 -14.93 4.58
CA GLU A 256 3.62 -14.57 3.17
C GLU A 256 3.45 -15.82 2.30
N SER A 257 4.39 -16.77 2.36
CA SER A 257 4.33 -17.95 1.48
C SER A 257 4.93 -19.25 2.02
N GLU A 258 5.71 -19.21 3.10
CA GLU A 258 6.32 -20.43 3.66
C GLU A 258 5.25 -21.37 4.23
N TRP A 259 4.28 -20.82 4.97
CA TRP A 259 3.18 -21.61 5.54
C TRP A 259 2.38 -22.36 4.47
N ILE A 260 2.24 -21.81 3.27
CA ILE A 260 1.57 -22.46 2.13
C ILE A 260 2.36 -23.70 1.71
N THR A 261 3.68 -23.59 1.63
CA THR A 261 4.54 -24.73 1.26
C THR A 261 4.48 -25.84 2.32
N ASP A 262 4.50 -25.48 3.61
CA ASP A 262 4.35 -26.45 4.71
C ASP A 262 2.98 -27.10 4.71
N LEU A 263 1.93 -26.33 4.43
CA LEU A 263 0.56 -26.84 4.28
C LEU A 263 0.48 -27.88 3.15
N MET A 264 1.13 -27.63 2.01
CA MET A 264 1.20 -28.58 0.89
C MET A 264 1.93 -29.87 1.24
N VAL A 265 3.04 -29.78 1.99
CA VAL A 265 3.78 -30.95 2.49
C VAL A 265 2.88 -31.75 3.45
N MET A 266 2.21 -31.08 4.39
CA MET A 266 1.28 -31.70 5.33
C MET A 266 0.11 -32.41 4.62
N LEU A 267 -0.46 -31.80 3.57
CA LEU A 267 -1.51 -32.40 2.76
C LEU A 267 -1.04 -33.68 2.04
N SER A 268 0.14 -33.65 1.42
CA SER A 268 0.73 -34.80 0.74
C SER A 268 1.04 -35.94 1.69
N GLU A 269 1.47 -35.65 2.92
CA GLU A 269 1.68 -36.68 3.95
C GLU A 269 0.38 -37.26 4.49
N THR A 270 -0.68 -36.43 4.59
CA THR A 270 -1.94 -36.89 5.15
C THR A 270 -2.76 -37.72 4.17
N TYR A 271 -2.88 -37.27 2.91
CA TYR A 271 -3.77 -37.89 1.92
C TYR A 271 -3.04 -38.53 0.74
N GLY A 272 -1.79 -38.14 0.52
CA GLY A 272 -1.01 -38.52 -0.66
C GLY A 272 0.08 -39.53 -0.35
N THR A 273 1.22 -39.36 -1.01
CA THR A 273 2.34 -40.28 -0.95
C THR A 273 3.60 -39.65 -0.36
N ALA A 274 3.47 -38.53 0.34
CA ALA A 274 4.57 -37.76 0.93
C ALA A 274 5.67 -37.45 -0.10
N ARG A 275 5.26 -37.07 -1.32
CA ARG A 275 6.17 -36.75 -2.42
C ARG A 275 6.60 -35.29 -2.44
N PHE A 276 5.87 -34.42 -1.76
CA PHE A 276 6.23 -33.01 -1.65
C PHE A 276 7.52 -32.81 -0.86
N GLN A 277 8.36 -31.89 -1.33
CA GLN A 277 9.58 -31.51 -0.65
C GLN A 277 9.90 -30.04 -0.95
N TYR A 278 10.27 -29.31 0.08
CA TYR A 278 10.73 -27.92 -0.02
C TYR A 278 12.13 -27.82 -0.65
N THR A 279 12.36 -26.79 -1.47
CA THR A 279 13.68 -26.48 -2.05
C THR A 279 14.02 -24.99 -1.93
N GLN A 280 15.28 -24.69 -1.59
CA GLN A 280 15.85 -23.33 -1.54
C GLN A 280 16.65 -22.97 -2.80
N ASP A 281 16.63 -23.81 -3.84
CA ASP A 281 17.42 -23.55 -5.03
C ASP A 281 16.94 -22.29 -5.77
N HIS A 282 17.76 -21.24 -5.71
CA HIS A 282 17.47 -19.91 -6.23
C HIS A 282 17.31 -19.86 -7.75
N ALA A 283 17.80 -20.85 -8.51
CA ALA A 283 17.65 -20.89 -9.95
C ALA A 283 16.22 -21.23 -10.40
N PHE A 284 15.39 -21.78 -9.49
CA PHE A 284 14.17 -22.50 -9.87
C PHE A 284 12.91 -21.62 -9.88
N GLY A 285 12.33 -21.34 -11.05
CA GLY A 285 11.08 -20.56 -11.14
C GLY A 285 11.26 -19.03 -11.19
N MET A 286 12.49 -18.52 -11.32
CA MET A 286 12.72 -17.10 -11.57
C MET A 286 12.20 -16.64 -12.95
N ASN A 287 12.16 -17.57 -13.93
CA ASN A 287 11.54 -17.35 -15.23
C ASN A 287 10.15 -18.00 -15.26
N SER A 288 9.29 -17.63 -14.31
CA SER A 288 7.91 -18.08 -14.21
C SER A 288 7.05 -16.97 -13.61
N LEU A 289 5.74 -17.15 -13.61
CA LEU A 289 4.84 -16.19 -12.95
C LEU A 289 5.17 -15.98 -11.48
N ALA A 290 5.54 -17.04 -10.76
CA ALA A 290 5.96 -16.92 -9.37
C ALA A 290 7.22 -16.03 -9.24
N GLY A 291 8.16 -16.13 -10.19
CA GLY A 291 9.36 -15.29 -10.23
C GLY A 291 9.04 -13.80 -10.44
N GLU A 292 8.17 -13.49 -11.39
CA GLU A 292 7.72 -12.12 -11.65
C GLU A 292 6.92 -11.55 -10.48
N MET A 293 6.12 -12.37 -9.80
CA MET A 293 5.37 -11.97 -8.60
C MET A 293 6.29 -11.66 -7.42
N TRP A 294 7.32 -12.47 -7.19
CA TRP A 294 8.32 -12.17 -6.15
C TRP A 294 9.04 -10.85 -6.41
N ALA A 295 9.24 -10.46 -7.68
CA ALA A 295 9.91 -9.21 -8.04
C ALA A 295 9.10 -7.96 -7.65
N VAL A 296 7.78 -8.09 -7.50
CA VAL A 296 6.87 -7.01 -7.07
C VAL A 296 6.35 -7.20 -5.64
N GLY A 297 6.87 -8.16 -4.89
CA GLY A 297 6.47 -8.42 -3.51
C GLY A 297 5.18 -9.23 -3.33
N ILE A 298 4.61 -9.79 -4.41
CA ILE A 298 3.41 -10.64 -4.31
C ILE A 298 3.83 -12.06 -3.86
N PRO A 299 3.20 -12.62 -2.81
CA PRO A 299 3.48 -13.98 -2.38
C PRO A 299 3.15 -15.02 -3.46
N ALA A 300 4.09 -15.93 -3.75
CA ALA A 300 3.88 -16.97 -4.74
C ALA A 300 4.63 -18.26 -4.42
N VAL A 301 4.04 -19.39 -4.83
CA VAL A 301 4.62 -20.72 -4.73
C VAL A 301 4.75 -21.33 -6.13
N HIS A 302 5.96 -21.77 -6.45
CA HIS A 302 6.27 -22.47 -7.68
C HIS A 302 6.30 -23.99 -7.44
N VAL A 303 5.53 -24.75 -8.23
CA VAL A 303 5.32 -26.19 -8.07
C VAL A 303 5.80 -26.96 -9.29
N THR A 304 6.68 -27.95 -9.08
CA THR A 304 7.32 -28.67 -10.18
C THR A 304 7.64 -30.14 -9.89
N GLN A 305 8.08 -30.85 -10.92
CA GLN A 305 8.61 -32.21 -10.90
C GLN A 305 10.01 -32.36 -10.29
N GLY A 306 10.80 -31.29 -10.12
CA GLY A 306 12.09 -31.29 -9.42
C GLY A 306 13.35 -30.99 -10.24
N TYR A 307 14.51 -30.92 -9.57
CA TYR A 307 15.76 -30.24 -9.98
C TYR A 307 16.53 -30.83 -11.19
N TRP A 308 16.32 -32.07 -11.59
CA TRP A 308 17.14 -32.64 -12.67
C TRP A 308 16.54 -32.35 -14.06
N PRO A 309 17.31 -31.83 -15.04
CA PRO A 309 16.85 -31.74 -16.41
C PRO A 309 16.38 -33.13 -16.84
N ASP A 310 15.09 -33.24 -17.13
CA ASP A 310 14.46 -34.48 -17.56
C ASP A 310 15.04 -34.97 -18.90
N GLY A 311 15.73 -34.08 -19.63
CA GLY A 311 16.35 -34.34 -20.93
C GLY A 311 15.31 -34.55 -22.04
N ILE A 312 14.06 -34.20 -21.76
CA ILE A 312 12.88 -34.48 -22.60
C ILE A 312 12.14 -33.18 -22.89
N SER A 313 12.01 -32.29 -21.91
CA SER A 313 11.47 -30.94 -22.08
C SER A 313 12.20 -30.23 -23.23
N GLY A 314 11.46 -29.59 -24.13
CA GLY A 314 12.03 -28.94 -25.32
C GLY A 314 12.47 -29.92 -26.42
N SER A 315 11.99 -31.17 -26.42
CA SER A 315 12.31 -32.15 -27.47
C SER A 315 11.09 -32.82 -28.11
N ILE A 316 11.31 -33.47 -29.26
CA ILE A 316 10.28 -34.25 -29.98
C ILE A 316 9.75 -35.45 -29.19
N VAL A 317 10.47 -35.90 -28.14
CA VAL A 317 10.09 -37.07 -27.33
C VAL A 317 9.23 -36.70 -26.12
N ASP A 318 8.90 -35.42 -25.94
CA ASP A 318 7.94 -34.95 -24.91
C ASP A 318 6.49 -35.28 -25.31
N THR A 319 6.20 -36.58 -25.48
CA THR A 319 4.89 -37.13 -25.84
C THR A 319 4.17 -37.63 -24.59
N PHE A 320 2.83 -37.56 -24.60
CA PHE A 320 2.00 -37.90 -23.43
C PHE A 320 2.17 -39.34 -22.91
N ASP A 321 2.67 -40.24 -23.75
CA ASP A 321 2.87 -41.67 -23.50
C ASP A 321 4.33 -42.02 -23.16
N TYR A 322 5.17 -41.03 -22.92
CA TYR A 322 6.57 -41.25 -22.57
C TYR A 322 6.70 -42.09 -21.28
N ALA A 323 7.61 -43.08 -21.31
CA ALA A 323 7.65 -44.16 -20.32
C ALA A 323 7.94 -43.70 -18.87
N TYR A 324 8.58 -42.55 -18.68
CA TYR A 324 8.85 -41.99 -17.35
C TYR A 324 7.80 -40.99 -16.88
N PHE A 325 6.71 -40.78 -17.62
CA PHE A 325 5.62 -39.90 -17.18
C PHE A 325 4.66 -40.62 -16.25
N GLN A 326 4.37 -39.97 -15.13
CA GLN A 326 3.57 -40.50 -14.04
C GLN A 326 2.49 -39.48 -13.68
N TYR A 327 1.26 -39.75 -14.12
CA TYR A 327 0.13 -38.83 -13.96
C TYR A 327 -0.43 -38.81 -12.53
N ASP A 328 -0.15 -39.83 -11.71
CA ASP A 328 -0.45 -39.82 -10.27
C ASP A 328 0.27 -38.66 -9.57
N LYS A 329 1.51 -38.36 -9.98
CA LYS A 329 2.30 -37.23 -9.48
C LYS A 329 1.63 -35.89 -9.79
N ALA A 330 1.22 -35.67 -11.04
CA ALA A 330 0.49 -34.47 -11.43
C ALA A 330 -0.86 -34.36 -10.70
N ARG A 331 -1.59 -35.46 -10.55
CA ARG A 331 -2.84 -35.50 -9.80
C ARG A 331 -2.63 -35.14 -8.32
N GLU A 332 -1.57 -35.63 -7.68
CA GLU A 332 -1.25 -35.28 -6.30
C GLU A 332 -0.95 -33.78 -6.16
N ALA A 333 -0.20 -33.20 -7.12
CA ALA A 333 0.07 -31.76 -7.12
C ALA A 333 -1.21 -30.91 -7.24
N VAL A 334 -2.09 -31.27 -8.18
CA VAL A 334 -3.39 -30.63 -8.39
C VAL A 334 -4.28 -30.74 -7.15
N ALA A 335 -4.34 -31.91 -6.53
CA ALA A 335 -5.15 -32.13 -5.34
C ALA A 335 -4.66 -31.31 -4.15
N CYS A 336 -3.35 -31.26 -3.90
CA CYS A 336 -2.76 -30.41 -2.86
C CYS A 336 -3.10 -28.93 -3.09
N ILE A 337 -2.85 -28.40 -4.28
CA ILE A 337 -3.16 -27.00 -4.63
C ILE A 337 -4.65 -26.71 -4.45
N SER A 338 -5.51 -27.57 -4.96
CA SER A 338 -6.96 -27.39 -4.83
C SER A 338 -7.40 -27.38 -3.37
N CYS A 339 -6.79 -28.22 -2.50
CA CYS A 339 -7.05 -28.20 -1.06
C CYS A 339 -6.55 -26.92 -0.37
N VAL A 340 -5.41 -26.36 -0.79
CA VAL A 340 -4.90 -25.07 -0.29
C VAL A 340 -5.84 -23.94 -0.68
N VAL A 341 -6.23 -23.85 -1.95
CA VAL A 341 -7.15 -22.80 -2.42
C VAL A 341 -8.51 -22.93 -1.75
N ALA A 342 -9.02 -24.16 -1.58
CA ALA A 342 -10.27 -24.39 -0.85
C ALA A 342 -10.15 -24.06 0.64
N TYR A 343 -8.97 -24.26 1.24
CA TYR A 343 -8.70 -23.87 2.62
C TYR A 343 -8.81 -22.35 2.77
N VAL A 344 -7.99 -21.60 2.04
CA VAL A 344 -7.98 -20.13 2.12
C VAL A 344 -9.32 -19.54 1.75
N GLY A 345 -9.91 -20.00 0.65
CA GLY A 345 -11.21 -19.52 0.21
C GLY A 345 -12.36 -19.89 1.14
N SER A 346 -12.17 -20.75 2.16
CA SER A 346 -13.20 -21.01 3.18
C SER A 346 -13.07 -20.11 4.41
N LEU A 347 -11.94 -19.43 4.62
CA LEU A 347 -11.65 -18.67 5.84
C LEU A 347 -12.42 -17.34 5.92
N GLY A 348 -12.74 -16.71 4.78
CA GLY A 348 -13.55 -15.48 4.72
C GLY A 348 -15.03 -15.66 5.09
N SER A 349 -15.44 -16.80 5.65
CA SER A 349 -16.81 -17.04 6.11
C SER A 349 -17.11 -16.49 7.51
N GLY A 350 -16.13 -15.86 8.18
CA GLY A 350 -16.23 -15.48 9.59
C GLY A 350 -16.31 -16.68 10.53
N ALA A 351 -15.68 -17.80 10.17
CA ALA A 351 -15.66 -19.00 11.00
C ALA A 351 -14.23 -19.54 11.12
N ALA A 352 -13.80 -19.85 12.34
CA ALA A 352 -12.44 -20.33 12.59
C ALA A 352 -12.25 -21.75 12.00
N PRO A 353 -11.03 -22.09 11.52
CA PRO A 353 -10.75 -23.43 11.04
C PRO A 353 -10.81 -24.46 12.18
N SER A 354 -11.49 -25.58 11.93
CA SER A 354 -11.51 -26.76 12.80
C SER A 354 -11.04 -28.00 12.05
N PHE A 355 -10.21 -28.79 12.73
CA PHE A 355 -9.71 -30.07 12.25
C PHE A 355 -10.24 -31.19 13.13
N ARG A 356 -11.18 -31.98 12.60
CA ARG A 356 -11.76 -33.11 13.32
C ARG A 356 -11.24 -34.44 12.78
N ASN A 357 -10.60 -35.22 13.64
CA ASN A 357 -10.02 -36.53 13.31
C ASN A 357 -10.54 -37.62 14.25
N ASP A 358 -11.07 -38.70 13.68
CA ASP A 358 -11.42 -39.91 14.40
C ASP A 358 -10.30 -40.96 14.25
N ILE A 359 -9.60 -41.28 15.34
CA ILE A 359 -8.36 -42.06 15.35
C ILE A 359 -8.51 -43.29 16.24
N VAL A 360 -8.06 -44.45 15.76
CA VAL A 360 -7.89 -45.65 16.60
C VAL A 360 -6.47 -45.67 17.13
N LEU A 361 -6.28 -45.32 18.41
CA LEU A 361 -4.96 -45.21 19.03
C LEU A 361 -4.64 -46.47 19.85
N ALA A 362 -3.72 -47.29 19.34
CA ALA A 362 -3.24 -48.48 20.03
C ALA A 362 -2.43 -48.14 21.28
N ALA A 363 -2.41 -49.06 22.25
CA ALA A 363 -1.65 -48.91 23.49
C ALA A 363 -0.15 -48.66 23.22
N GLY A 364 0.40 -47.60 23.81
CA GLY A 364 1.80 -47.20 23.65
C GLY A 364 2.16 -46.54 22.31
N ILE A 365 1.20 -46.41 21.38
CA ILE A 365 1.41 -45.75 20.09
C ILE A 365 1.00 -44.29 20.18
N GLY A 366 1.82 -43.43 19.56
CA GLY A 366 1.55 -42.02 19.35
C GLY A 366 1.09 -41.74 17.92
N VAL A 367 0.15 -40.83 17.75
CA VAL A 367 -0.21 -40.23 16.45
C VAL A 367 0.06 -38.75 16.52
N SER A 368 0.64 -38.19 15.46
CA SER A 368 0.88 -36.76 15.35
C SER A 368 0.03 -36.11 14.28
N GLN A 369 -0.30 -34.84 14.51
CA GLN A 369 -1.01 -33.96 13.60
C GLN A 369 -0.26 -32.65 13.52
N ARG A 370 -0.11 -32.10 12.31
CA ARG A 370 0.61 -30.84 12.09
C ARG A 370 -0.35 -29.73 11.68
N HIS A 371 -0.08 -28.53 12.17
CA HIS A 371 -0.89 -27.33 11.93
C HIS A 371 0.03 -26.10 11.75
N GLN A 372 -0.23 -25.33 10.70
CA GLN A 372 0.47 -24.08 10.41
C GLN A 372 -0.18 -22.93 11.19
N MET A 373 0.62 -22.18 11.95
CA MET A 373 0.15 -21.02 12.71
C MET A 373 0.61 -19.72 12.03
N THR A 374 -0.34 -18.97 11.45
CA THR A 374 -0.07 -17.65 10.84
C THR A 374 -0.36 -16.49 11.78
N TYR A 375 -1.12 -16.72 12.86
CA TYR A 375 -1.42 -15.73 13.89
C TYR A 375 -0.94 -16.15 15.28
N THR A 376 -0.58 -15.18 16.12
CA THR A 376 -0.25 -15.43 17.53
C THR A 376 -1.51 -15.78 18.31
N SER A 377 -1.87 -17.06 18.34
CA SER A 377 -3.13 -17.53 18.91
C SER A 377 -3.02 -18.78 19.78
N TYR A 378 -4.12 -19.12 20.44
CA TYR A 378 -4.20 -20.36 21.20
C TYR A 378 -4.58 -21.52 20.29
N ILE A 379 -3.77 -22.58 20.32
CA ILE A 379 -4.21 -23.87 19.80
C ILE A 379 -5.04 -24.58 20.87
N ASN A 380 -6.33 -24.77 20.59
CA ASN A 380 -7.24 -25.51 21.46
C ASN A 380 -7.38 -26.93 20.91
N VAL A 381 -7.06 -27.93 21.73
CA VAL A 381 -7.18 -29.34 21.38
C VAL A 381 -8.17 -29.99 22.34
N THR A 382 -9.24 -30.55 21.81
CA THR A 382 -10.20 -31.35 22.55
C THR A 382 -10.15 -32.78 22.02
N ALA A 383 -9.67 -33.72 22.85
CA ALA A 383 -9.68 -35.13 22.54
C ALA A 383 -10.68 -35.87 23.46
N THR A 384 -11.58 -36.64 22.87
CA THR A 384 -12.62 -37.42 23.57
C THR A 384 -12.53 -38.88 23.19
N TRP A 385 -12.66 -39.79 24.16
CA TRP A 385 -12.68 -41.23 23.92
C TRP A 385 -13.57 -41.96 24.92
N SER A 386 -14.02 -43.15 24.54
CA SER A 386 -14.73 -44.05 25.46
C SER A 386 -13.75 -44.99 26.16
N GLY A 387 -13.82 -45.07 27.50
CA GLY A 387 -13.07 -46.05 28.30
C GLY A 387 -12.18 -45.43 29.37
N ASN A 388 -11.43 -46.28 30.08
CA ASN A 388 -10.59 -45.89 31.22
C ASN A 388 -9.11 -45.73 30.86
N GLN A 389 -8.80 -45.50 29.59
CA GLN A 389 -7.43 -45.28 29.13
C GLN A 389 -6.99 -43.87 29.49
N THR A 390 -5.69 -43.72 29.76
CA THR A 390 -5.04 -42.42 29.91
C THR A 390 -4.46 -42.02 28.57
N VAL A 391 -4.84 -40.86 28.05
CA VAL A 391 -4.24 -40.31 26.82
C VAL A 391 -3.39 -39.10 27.21
N ARG A 392 -2.14 -39.09 26.76
CA ARG A 392 -1.26 -37.94 26.89
C ARG A 392 -1.27 -37.17 25.58
N GLY A 393 -1.53 -35.87 25.63
CA GLY A 393 -1.30 -34.96 24.53
C GLY A 393 -0.07 -34.10 24.79
N GLN A 394 0.67 -33.84 23.72
CA GLN A 394 1.87 -33.03 23.69
C GLN A 394 1.74 -32.04 22.53
N ILE A 395 2.20 -30.82 22.72
CA ILE A 395 2.36 -29.81 21.67
C ILE A 395 3.85 -29.49 21.62
N ARG A 396 4.41 -29.55 20.41
CA ARG A 396 5.82 -29.23 20.14
C ARG A 396 5.94 -28.53 18.80
N LYS A 397 7.09 -27.91 18.55
CA LYS A 397 7.43 -27.40 17.23
C LYS A 397 7.71 -28.56 16.28
N ALA A 398 7.23 -28.50 15.04
CA ALA A 398 7.46 -29.56 14.06
C ALA A 398 8.96 -29.80 13.84
N GLY A 399 9.32 -31.08 13.65
CA GLY A 399 10.72 -31.49 13.51
C GLY A 399 11.54 -31.51 14.81
N THR A 400 10.95 -31.13 15.96
CA THR A 400 11.61 -31.20 17.28
C THR A 400 11.08 -32.36 18.12
N THR A 401 11.87 -32.78 19.11
CA THR A 401 11.46 -33.80 20.10
C THR A 401 11.08 -33.20 21.46
N THR A 402 11.23 -31.89 21.62
CA THR A 402 11.02 -31.20 22.90
C THR A 402 9.58 -30.71 23.00
N ASP A 403 8.86 -31.22 23.99
CA ASP A 403 7.50 -30.78 24.25
C ASP A 403 7.50 -29.34 24.79
N LEU A 404 6.74 -28.46 24.14
CA LEU A 404 6.46 -27.11 24.63
C LEU A 404 5.38 -27.15 25.70
N TYR A 405 4.41 -28.05 25.55
CA TYR A 405 3.32 -28.28 26.49
C TYR A 405 2.91 -29.74 26.47
N SER A 406 2.57 -30.30 27.64
CA SER A 406 2.03 -31.65 27.70
C SER A 406 1.00 -31.78 28.82
N ARG A 407 -0.03 -32.60 28.59
CA ARG A 407 -1.07 -32.90 29.56
C ARG A 407 -1.58 -34.31 29.36
N SER A 408 -1.92 -34.99 30.44
CA SER A 408 -2.62 -36.29 30.38
C SER A 408 -4.07 -36.12 30.80
N GLY A 409 -4.98 -36.76 30.07
CA GLY A 409 -6.39 -36.84 30.37
C GLY A 409 -6.77 -38.27 30.77
N THR A 410 -7.72 -38.39 31.70
CA THR A 410 -8.30 -39.64 32.17
C THR A 410 -9.82 -39.53 32.13
N GLY A 411 -10.53 -40.66 32.07
CA GLY A 411 -12.00 -40.66 32.07
C GLY A 411 -12.64 -40.17 30.75
N GLY A 412 -11.93 -40.27 29.63
CA GLY A 412 -12.49 -40.04 28.30
C GLY A 412 -12.42 -38.61 27.77
N LEU A 413 -11.72 -37.70 28.45
CA LEU A 413 -11.57 -36.30 28.02
C LEU A 413 -10.14 -35.78 28.27
N LEU A 414 -9.60 -35.12 27.26
CA LEU A 414 -8.38 -34.32 27.32
C LEU A 414 -8.68 -32.98 26.65
N LYS A 415 -8.43 -31.89 27.37
CA LYS A 415 -8.46 -30.53 26.82
C LYS A 415 -7.09 -29.91 26.96
N MET A 416 -6.54 -29.34 25.90
CA MET A 416 -5.28 -28.62 25.92
C MET A 416 -5.50 -27.24 25.31
N LYS A 417 -4.83 -26.26 25.89
CA LYS A 417 -4.83 -24.88 25.42
C LYS A 417 -3.42 -24.35 25.59
N TYR A 418 -2.78 -23.97 24.50
CA TYR A 418 -1.41 -23.49 24.48
C TYR A 418 -1.32 -22.25 23.59
N LEU A 419 -0.63 -21.21 24.06
CA LEU A 419 -0.41 -19.97 23.32
C LEU A 419 0.81 -20.13 22.41
N CYS A 420 0.59 -20.06 21.10
CA CYS A 420 1.66 -20.08 20.10
C CYS A 420 2.11 -18.64 19.85
N THR A 421 3.30 -18.26 20.33
CA THR A 421 3.86 -16.90 20.16
C THR A 421 4.84 -16.80 18.99
N GLN A 422 5.16 -17.91 18.33
CA GLN A 422 6.02 -17.94 17.14
C GLN A 422 5.19 -18.46 15.98
N LEU A 423 5.29 -17.80 14.83
CA LEU A 423 4.63 -18.24 13.60
C LEU A 423 5.46 -19.37 12.99
N ASP A 424 4.92 -20.58 13.01
CA ASP A 424 5.63 -21.80 12.60
C ASP A 424 4.65 -22.98 12.45
N GLU A 425 5.18 -24.14 12.07
CA GLU A 425 4.47 -25.41 12.09
C GLU A 425 4.53 -26.05 13.49
N TYR A 426 3.35 -26.35 14.05
CA TYR A 426 3.20 -27.02 15.33
C TYR A 426 2.71 -28.46 15.15
N GLU A 427 3.27 -29.36 15.94
CA GLU A 427 2.90 -30.77 15.97
C GLU A 427 2.18 -31.11 17.29
N ILE A 428 0.95 -31.60 17.16
CA ILE A 428 0.15 -32.16 18.25
C ILE A 428 0.37 -33.68 18.25
N VAL A 429 0.95 -34.22 19.32
CA VAL A 429 1.16 -35.65 19.49
C VAL A 429 0.24 -36.19 20.56
N LEU A 430 -0.56 -37.21 20.22
CA LEU A 430 -1.41 -37.92 21.16
C LEU A 430 -0.89 -39.35 21.35
N VAL A 431 -0.61 -39.72 22.59
CA VAL A 431 -0.07 -41.03 22.98
C VAL A 431 -1.04 -41.71 23.93
N ASN A 432 -1.46 -42.93 23.58
CA ASN A 432 -2.27 -43.75 24.48
C ASN A 432 -1.35 -44.42 25.51
N MET A 433 -1.40 -43.95 26.75
CA MET A 433 -0.62 -44.47 27.88
C MET A 433 -1.31 -45.67 28.56
N GLY A 434 -2.47 -46.09 28.06
CA GLY A 434 -3.21 -47.25 28.55
C GLY A 434 -2.69 -48.57 28.00
N THR A 435 -3.39 -49.65 28.37
CA THR A 435 -3.06 -51.03 27.97
C THR A 435 -3.94 -51.57 26.84
N THR A 436 -4.97 -50.82 26.44
CA THR A 436 -5.94 -51.20 25.40
C THR A 436 -6.09 -50.06 24.39
N SER A 437 -6.43 -50.40 23.15
CA SER A 437 -6.72 -49.40 22.13
C SER A 437 -7.92 -48.55 22.50
N ALA A 438 -7.88 -47.27 22.14
CA ALA A 438 -8.99 -46.32 22.33
C ALA A 438 -9.34 -45.65 21.01
N ASN A 439 -10.64 -45.48 20.75
CA ASN A 439 -11.12 -44.65 19.65
C ASN A 439 -11.21 -43.22 20.17
N ILE A 440 -10.37 -42.34 19.63
CA ILE A 440 -10.22 -40.96 20.06
C ILE A 440 -10.71 -40.06 18.93
N THR A 441 -11.69 -39.22 19.22
CA THR A 441 -12.02 -38.07 18.39
C THR A 441 -11.20 -36.88 18.88
N VAL A 442 -10.46 -36.25 17.98
CA VAL A 442 -9.63 -35.08 18.26
C VAL A 442 -10.17 -33.93 17.43
N GLU A 443 -10.42 -32.82 18.09
CA GLU A 443 -10.81 -31.56 17.47
C GLU A 443 -9.78 -30.49 17.83
N THR A 444 -9.19 -29.89 16.80
CA THR A 444 -8.22 -28.80 16.94
C THR A 444 -8.78 -27.54 16.30
N THR A 445 -8.79 -26.45 17.04
CA THR A 445 -9.24 -25.12 16.57
C THR A 445 -8.19 -24.07 16.91
N PHE A 446 -7.97 -23.12 16.01
CA PHE A 446 -7.08 -21.97 16.18
C PHE A 446 -7.55 -20.79 15.33
N ILE A 447 -6.95 -19.61 15.55
CA ILE A 447 -7.20 -18.40 14.77
C ILE A 447 -6.14 -18.28 13.67
N MET A 448 -6.56 -17.77 12.51
CA MET A 448 -5.70 -17.39 11.41
C MET A 448 -5.75 -15.88 11.16
N ASP A 449 -4.72 -15.45 10.45
CA ASP A 449 -4.46 -14.12 9.90
C ASP A 449 -3.87 -14.44 8.51
N CYS A 450 -4.67 -14.24 7.47
CA CYS A 450 -4.36 -14.67 6.12
C CYS A 450 -3.48 -13.68 5.35
N ASP A 451 -3.64 -12.39 5.59
CA ASP A 451 -2.84 -11.36 4.95
C ASP A 451 -1.60 -10.97 5.76
N GLY A 452 -1.60 -11.16 7.08
CA GLY A 452 -0.50 -10.89 7.98
C GLY A 452 -0.45 -9.45 8.46
N ASP A 453 -1.59 -8.77 8.62
CA ASP A 453 -1.69 -7.41 9.16
C ASP A 453 -1.79 -7.40 10.71
N THR A 454 -1.88 -8.55 11.36
CA THR A 454 -2.06 -8.75 12.81
C THR A 454 -3.48 -8.57 13.37
N LEU A 455 -4.45 -8.36 12.49
CA LEU A 455 -5.86 -8.62 12.71
C LEU A 455 -6.14 -10.10 12.43
N SER A 456 -7.30 -10.60 12.85
CA SER A 456 -7.66 -11.99 12.57
C SER A 456 -8.82 -12.06 11.60
N ASP A 457 -8.82 -13.06 10.71
CA ASP A 457 -9.86 -13.23 9.68
C ASP A 457 -11.29 -13.20 10.27
N LEU A 458 -11.42 -13.71 11.50
CA LEU A 458 -12.69 -13.74 12.23
C LEU A 458 -13.11 -12.34 12.70
N TYR A 459 -12.15 -11.54 13.16
CA TYR A 459 -12.38 -10.17 13.60
C TYR A 459 -12.65 -9.25 12.41
N GLU A 460 -11.88 -9.38 11.33
CA GLU A 460 -12.05 -8.63 10.08
C GLU A 460 -13.46 -8.82 9.51
N PHE A 461 -13.91 -10.07 9.43
CA PHE A 461 -15.29 -10.37 9.04
C PHE A 461 -16.34 -9.66 9.91
N SER A 462 -16.08 -9.50 11.21
CA SER A 462 -16.99 -8.81 12.12
C SER A 462 -16.99 -7.29 11.97
N ARG A 463 -15.90 -6.72 11.46
CA ARG A 463 -15.71 -5.28 11.21
C ARG A 463 -16.03 -4.87 9.77
N GLY A 464 -16.09 -5.83 8.85
CA GLY A 464 -16.37 -5.55 7.44
C GLY A 464 -15.11 -5.31 6.62
N THR A 465 -13.92 -5.52 7.18
CA THR A 465 -12.65 -5.42 6.45
C THR A 465 -12.36 -6.69 5.64
N ASP A 466 -11.43 -6.63 4.67
CA ASP A 466 -11.10 -7.76 3.80
C ASP A 466 -9.99 -8.64 4.43
N PRO A 467 -10.28 -9.90 4.84
CA PRO A 467 -9.31 -10.81 5.49
C PRO A 467 -8.15 -11.29 4.60
N TYR A 468 -7.99 -10.66 3.44
CA TYR A 468 -7.04 -11.01 2.42
C TYR A 468 -6.27 -9.78 1.92
N ASN A 469 -6.51 -8.60 2.51
CA ASN A 469 -5.92 -7.34 2.11
C ASN A 469 -5.68 -6.49 3.35
N LYS A 470 -4.40 -6.24 3.64
CA LYS A 470 -3.96 -5.55 4.86
C LYS A 470 -4.47 -4.11 5.01
N ASP A 471 -4.90 -3.53 3.90
CA ASP A 471 -5.29 -2.12 3.70
C ASP A 471 -6.58 -2.14 2.87
N THR A 472 -7.72 -2.22 3.56
CA THR A 472 -9.00 -2.55 2.95
C THR A 472 -9.52 -1.47 2.00
N ASP A 473 -9.32 -0.19 2.31
CA ASP A 473 -9.75 0.94 1.48
C ASP A 473 -8.67 1.44 0.51
N GLY A 474 -7.41 1.12 0.74
CA GLY A 474 -6.29 1.38 -0.16
C GLY A 474 -5.65 2.75 0.06
N ASP A 475 -5.64 3.26 1.29
CA ASP A 475 -5.08 4.56 1.66
C ASP A 475 -3.62 4.50 2.14
N PHE A 476 -3.01 3.30 2.17
CA PHE A 476 -1.67 2.98 2.68
C PHE A 476 -1.52 2.82 4.19
N LEU A 477 -2.59 2.93 4.97
CA LEU A 477 -2.65 2.46 6.35
C LEU A 477 -3.15 1.02 6.39
N THR A 478 -2.78 0.29 7.44
CA THR A 478 -3.26 -1.09 7.59
C THR A 478 -4.50 -1.12 8.48
N ASP A 479 -5.44 -2.04 8.25
CA ASP A 479 -6.68 -2.14 9.02
C ASP A 479 -6.41 -2.20 10.53
N SER A 480 -5.41 -2.98 10.96
CA SER A 480 -5.02 -3.07 12.37
C SER A 480 -4.47 -1.76 12.96
N PHE A 481 -3.87 -0.90 12.14
CA PHE A 481 -3.34 0.41 12.51
C PHE A 481 -4.48 1.41 12.68
N GLU A 482 -5.39 1.49 11.72
CA GLU A 482 -6.53 2.40 11.75
C GLU A 482 -7.42 2.12 12.95
N LEU A 483 -7.74 0.85 13.19
CA LEU A 483 -8.47 0.43 14.40
C LEU A 483 -7.74 0.77 15.72
N TRP A 484 -6.41 0.87 15.70
CA TRP A 484 -5.63 1.26 16.86
C TRP A 484 -5.71 2.77 17.11
N TYR A 485 -5.71 3.59 16.05
CA TYR A 485 -5.80 5.05 16.13
C TYR A 485 -7.25 5.57 16.18
N GLY A 486 -8.23 4.74 15.82
CA GLY A 486 -9.66 5.01 15.94
C GLY A 486 -10.37 5.36 14.63
N SER A 487 -9.65 5.40 13.51
CA SER A 487 -10.21 5.59 12.17
C SER A 487 -10.99 4.37 11.65
N ASP A 488 -11.76 4.56 10.58
CA ASP A 488 -12.56 3.53 9.92
C ASP A 488 -11.75 2.87 8.78
N PRO A 489 -11.31 1.60 8.93
CA PRO A 489 -10.51 0.87 7.93
C PRO A 489 -11.23 0.54 6.62
N THR A 490 -12.40 1.12 6.41
CA THR A 490 -13.19 0.94 5.19
C THR A 490 -13.43 2.27 4.46
N SER A 491 -12.83 3.35 4.95
CA SER A 491 -12.93 4.71 4.44
C SER A 491 -11.56 5.36 4.44
N SER A 492 -11.02 5.62 3.26
CA SER A 492 -9.71 6.28 3.08
C SER A 492 -9.64 7.73 3.61
N ASP A 493 -10.74 8.22 4.16
CA ASP A 493 -10.99 9.56 4.68
C ASP A 493 -12.12 9.39 5.71
N SER A 494 -11.72 9.20 6.97
CA SER A 494 -12.56 8.73 8.06
C SER A 494 -13.51 9.79 8.59
N ASP A 495 -13.12 11.06 8.56
CA ASP A 495 -13.94 12.20 8.99
C ASP A 495 -14.52 13.04 7.85
N SER A 496 -14.16 12.71 6.61
CA SER A 496 -14.72 13.26 5.37
C SER A 496 -14.40 14.73 5.14
N ASP A 497 -13.21 15.18 5.54
CA ASP A 497 -12.74 16.56 5.45
C ASP A 497 -11.94 16.85 4.16
N GLY A 498 -11.62 15.81 3.38
CA GLY A 498 -10.90 15.88 2.12
C GLY A 498 -9.42 15.55 2.19
N ALA A 499 -8.83 15.35 3.37
CA ALA A 499 -7.57 14.65 3.55
C ALA A 499 -7.79 13.14 3.62
N SER A 500 -6.79 12.34 3.24
CA SER A 500 -6.82 10.91 3.55
C SER A 500 -6.23 10.65 4.93
N ASP A 501 -6.65 9.59 5.62
CA ASP A 501 -6.09 9.24 6.93
C ASP A 501 -4.56 9.09 6.87
N TYR A 502 -4.02 8.62 5.75
CA TYR A 502 -2.57 8.61 5.53
C TYR A 502 -1.93 10.01 5.45
N ASP A 503 -2.58 10.96 4.77
CA ASP A 503 -2.10 12.34 4.67
C ASP A 503 -2.15 13.03 6.03
N GLU A 504 -3.21 12.82 6.80
CA GLU A 504 -3.37 13.30 8.17
C GLU A 504 -2.34 12.70 9.13
N TYR A 505 -2.11 11.39 9.05
CA TYR A 505 -1.04 10.74 9.80
C TYR A 505 0.34 11.34 9.47
N SER A 506 0.55 11.70 8.20
CA SER A 506 1.80 12.25 7.70
C SER A 506 1.99 13.74 8.07
N SER A 507 0.91 14.51 8.13
CA SER A 507 0.89 15.92 8.58
C SER A 507 0.96 16.02 10.11
N GLY A 508 0.49 14.99 10.81
CA GLY A 508 0.36 14.95 12.27
C GLY A 508 -1.00 15.44 12.78
N SER A 509 -1.98 15.64 11.89
CA SER A 509 -3.37 15.93 12.22
C SER A 509 -4.13 14.66 12.63
N SER A 510 -5.41 14.79 12.99
CA SER A 510 -6.21 13.76 13.63
C SER A 510 -7.12 13.04 12.65
N LEU A 511 -6.89 11.74 12.45
CA LEU A 511 -7.65 10.84 11.53
C LEU A 511 -9.18 10.74 11.69
N VAL A 512 -9.75 11.46 12.64
CA VAL A 512 -11.16 11.35 13.07
C VAL A 512 -11.75 12.70 13.47
N ASP A 513 -10.98 13.78 13.31
CA ASP A 513 -11.36 15.13 13.70
C ASP A 513 -11.01 16.08 12.55
N SER A 514 -12.04 16.48 11.80
CA SER A 514 -11.93 17.22 10.55
C SER A 514 -11.32 18.63 10.66
N ASP A 515 -10.98 19.07 11.87
CA ASP A 515 -10.43 20.39 12.21
C ASP A 515 -9.59 20.24 13.50
N SER A 516 -8.36 19.81 13.31
CA SER A 516 -7.47 19.32 14.36
C SER A 516 -6.98 20.43 15.30
N ASP A 517 -6.82 21.66 14.82
CA ASP A 517 -6.41 22.81 15.62
C ASP A 517 -7.55 23.75 16.04
N ASN A 518 -8.75 23.49 15.54
CA ASN A 518 -10.00 24.17 15.88
C ASN A 518 -10.00 25.66 15.50
N ASP A 519 -9.36 26.03 14.39
CA ASP A 519 -9.38 27.39 13.85
C ASP A 519 -10.61 27.66 12.95
N GLY A 520 -11.29 26.59 12.49
CA GLY A 520 -12.48 26.63 11.66
C GLY A 520 -12.25 26.35 10.17
N LEU A 521 -11.02 26.11 9.74
CA LEU A 521 -10.69 25.44 8.48
C LEU A 521 -10.66 23.92 8.69
N GLU A 522 -10.98 23.18 7.63
CA GLU A 522 -10.90 21.72 7.65
C GLU A 522 -9.47 21.29 7.29
N ASP A 523 -8.91 20.24 7.93
CA ASP A 523 -7.49 19.87 7.75
C ASP A 523 -7.18 19.59 6.27
N GLY A 524 -8.08 18.89 5.58
CA GLY A 524 -7.99 18.65 4.14
C GLY A 524 -7.94 19.92 3.30
N PHE A 525 -8.66 20.96 3.69
CA PHE A 525 -8.62 22.26 3.00
C PHE A 525 -7.33 23.04 3.29
N GLU A 526 -6.84 22.98 4.52
CA GLU A 526 -5.56 23.56 4.90
C GLU A 526 -4.39 22.96 4.12
N MET A 527 -4.39 21.64 3.92
CA MET A 527 -3.40 20.98 3.09
C MET A 527 -3.44 21.45 1.62
N GLU A 528 -4.64 21.77 1.08
CA GLU A 528 -4.77 22.34 -0.27
C GLU A 528 -4.23 23.78 -0.33
N LEU A 529 -4.45 24.58 0.72
CA LEU A 529 -3.89 25.93 0.85
C LEU A 529 -2.38 25.93 1.11
N GLY A 530 -1.85 24.84 1.65
CA GLY A 530 -0.46 24.73 2.10
C GLY A 530 -0.23 25.27 3.52
N THR A 531 -1.31 25.52 4.27
CA THR A 531 -1.27 25.83 5.69
C THR A 531 -1.08 24.56 6.54
N SER A 532 -0.91 24.73 7.84
CA SER A 532 -0.60 23.67 8.78
C SER A 532 -1.85 23.23 9.55
N PRO A 533 -2.39 22.01 9.34
CA PRO A 533 -3.62 21.52 9.97
C PRO A 533 -3.52 21.21 11.48
N VAL A 534 -2.49 21.73 12.14
CA VAL A 534 -2.22 21.53 13.57
C VAL A 534 -1.79 22.85 14.23
N LEU A 535 -1.83 23.95 13.48
CA LEU A 535 -1.44 25.28 13.89
C LEU A 535 -2.47 26.27 13.37
N SER A 536 -3.31 26.76 14.27
CA SER A 536 -4.38 27.72 13.95
C SER A 536 -3.90 29.07 13.35
N ASP A 537 -2.60 29.26 13.17
CA ASP A 537 -1.92 30.48 12.69
C ASP A 537 -0.58 29.99 12.11
N THR A 538 -0.56 29.72 10.81
CA THR A 538 0.53 29.01 10.15
C THR A 538 1.80 29.87 10.06
N ASP A 539 1.66 31.15 9.72
CA ASP A 539 2.80 32.04 9.58
C ASP A 539 3.17 32.74 10.89
N GLY A 540 2.28 32.76 11.88
CA GLY A 540 2.52 33.23 13.24
C GLY A 540 2.47 34.75 13.37
N ASP A 541 1.64 35.44 12.61
CA ASP A 541 1.45 36.90 12.67
C ASP A 541 0.36 37.34 13.69
N GLY A 542 -0.41 36.37 14.21
CA GLY A 542 -1.45 36.56 15.20
C GLY A 542 -2.88 36.59 14.67
N LEU A 543 -3.09 36.41 13.37
CA LEU A 543 -4.38 36.06 12.76
C LEU A 543 -4.47 34.54 12.58
N SER A 544 -5.68 33.99 12.57
CA SER A 544 -5.83 32.57 12.23
C SER A 544 -5.94 32.37 10.73
N ASP A 545 -5.54 31.20 10.24
CA ASP A 545 -5.59 30.89 8.81
C ASP A 545 -7.03 31.03 8.28
N TYR A 546 -8.03 30.65 9.09
CA TYR A 546 -9.45 30.93 8.83
C TYR A 546 -9.76 32.42 8.64
N ASP A 547 -9.32 33.27 9.58
CA ASP A 547 -9.61 34.70 9.60
C ASP A 547 -8.95 35.40 8.41
N GLU A 548 -7.71 35.02 8.10
CA GLU A 548 -6.98 35.52 6.94
C GLU A 548 -7.68 35.13 5.63
N HIS A 549 -8.08 33.87 5.49
CA HIS A 549 -8.73 33.39 4.26
C HIS A 549 -10.14 33.98 4.05
N TYR A 550 -10.97 34.05 5.10
CA TYR A 550 -12.39 34.38 4.97
C TYR A 550 -12.79 35.78 5.44
N ALA A 551 -12.05 36.38 6.38
CA ALA A 551 -12.41 37.68 6.96
C ALA A 551 -11.58 38.83 6.38
N TYR A 552 -10.26 38.67 6.29
CA TYR A 552 -9.33 39.74 5.93
C TYR A 552 -8.79 39.62 4.49
N PHE A 553 -8.88 38.44 3.88
CA PHE A 553 -8.37 38.13 2.54
C PHE A 553 -6.86 38.35 2.38
N THR A 554 -6.13 38.20 3.48
CA THR A 554 -4.65 38.17 3.54
C THR A 554 -4.14 36.77 3.19
N SER A 555 -2.82 36.59 3.15
CA SER A 555 -2.17 35.33 2.82
C SER A 555 -1.76 34.60 4.10
N PRO A 556 -2.37 33.44 4.45
CA PRO A 556 -2.03 32.65 5.65
C PRO A 556 -0.60 32.08 5.73
N LEU A 557 0.22 32.39 4.72
CA LEU A 557 1.59 31.90 4.55
C LEU A 557 2.60 33.06 4.49
N ASP A 558 2.15 34.30 4.56
CA ASP A 558 2.97 35.51 4.42
C ASP A 558 2.50 36.54 5.43
N LYS A 559 3.22 36.65 6.55
CA LYS A 559 2.92 37.54 7.69
C LYS A 559 2.66 39.01 7.33
N ASP A 560 3.06 39.43 6.12
CA ASP A 560 3.04 40.78 5.59
C ASP A 560 2.62 40.68 4.12
N THR A 561 1.30 40.62 3.89
CA THR A 561 0.70 40.28 2.59
C THR A 561 1.01 41.34 1.53
N ASP A 562 1.02 42.61 1.92
CA ASP A 562 1.21 43.72 1.01
C ASP A 562 2.66 44.21 0.90
N ARG A 563 3.53 43.75 1.81
CA ARG A 563 4.98 43.94 1.83
C ARG A 563 5.42 45.36 2.14
N ASP A 564 4.68 46.04 2.99
CA ASP A 564 5.05 47.35 3.51
C ASP A 564 6.02 47.27 4.72
N GLY A 565 6.09 46.09 5.35
CA GLY A 565 6.94 45.76 6.49
C GLY A 565 6.26 45.79 7.86
N LEU A 566 4.93 45.97 7.92
CA LEU A 566 4.08 45.65 9.06
C LEU A 566 3.52 44.22 8.89
N GLU A 567 3.20 43.57 10.01
CA GLU A 567 2.56 42.25 9.96
C GLU A 567 1.03 42.43 9.86
N ASP A 568 0.32 41.61 9.09
CA ASP A 568 -1.11 41.79 8.81
C ASP A 568 -1.95 41.82 10.10
N GLY A 569 -1.63 40.94 11.05
CA GLY A 569 -2.24 40.92 12.39
C GLY A 569 -2.02 42.21 13.20
N PHE A 570 -0.89 42.89 13.01
CA PHE A 570 -0.66 44.21 13.61
C PHE A 570 -1.53 45.28 12.94
N GLU A 571 -1.60 45.27 11.62
CA GLU A 571 -2.36 46.24 10.84
C GLU A 571 -3.86 46.18 11.16
N ILE A 572 -4.44 44.97 11.22
CA ILE A 572 -5.83 44.76 11.63
C ILE A 572 -6.08 45.29 13.05
N GLN A 573 -5.14 45.06 13.98
CA GLN A 573 -5.25 45.58 15.35
C GLN A 573 -5.15 47.11 15.40
N ALA A 574 -4.34 47.72 14.53
CA ALA A 574 -4.17 49.16 14.40
C ALA A 574 -5.29 49.85 13.61
N GLY A 575 -6.10 49.07 12.86
CA GLY A 575 -7.14 49.58 11.97
C GLY A 575 -6.61 50.03 10.60
N LEU A 576 -5.43 49.58 10.22
CA LEU A 576 -4.77 49.76 8.92
C LEU A 576 -5.26 48.71 7.91
N SER A 577 -4.84 48.84 6.66
CA SER A 577 -5.25 47.96 5.56
C SER A 577 -4.12 46.98 5.18
N PRO A 578 -4.19 45.68 5.58
CA PRO A 578 -3.13 44.69 5.29
C PRO A 578 -3.02 44.24 3.82
N LEU A 579 -3.77 44.90 2.93
CA LEU A 579 -3.79 44.64 1.49
C LEU A 579 -3.28 45.85 0.69
N ALA A 580 -2.88 46.92 1.36
CA ALA A 580 -2.50 48.17 0.75
C ALA A 580 -1.34 48.79 1.54
N PRO A 581 -0.13 48.85 0.95
CA PRO A 581 1.07 49.33 1.66
C PRO A 581 1.01 50.79 2.14
N ASP A 582 -0.07 51.50 1.80
CA ASP A 582 -0.34 52.91 2.01
C ASP A 582 -1.87 53.03 2.22
N SER A 583 -2.28 53.03 3.48
CA SER A 583 -3.69 52.94 3.90
C SER A 583 -4.51 54.18 3.55
N ASP A 584 -3.90 55.36 3.54
CA ASP A 584 -4.59 56.62 3.24
C ASP A 584 -4.33 57.17 1.82
N GLY A 585 -3.42 56.53 1.09
CA GLY A 585 -3.09 56.78 -0.30
C GLY A 585 -2.37 58.10 -0.52
N ASP A 586 -1.53 58.55 0.41
CA ASP A 586 -0.76 59.79 0.30
C ASP A 586 0.63 59.61 -0.36
N SER A 587 1.07 58.36 -0.59
CA SER A 587 2.37 57.92 -1.13
C SER A 587 3.49 57.67 -0.10
N LEU A 588 3.23 57.76 1.20
CA LEU A 588 4.05 57.15 2.25
C LEU A 588 3.51 55.75 2.57
N ASN A 589 4.38 54.84 2.98
CA ASN A 589 3.92 53.52 3.43
C ASN A 589 3.64 53.53 4.93
N ASP A 590 2.71 52.68 5.37
CA ASP A 590 2.22 52.68 6.75
C ASP A 590 3.37 52.45 7.75
N LEU A 591 4.32 51.56 7.43
CA LEU A 591 5.52 51.36 8.24
C LEU A 591 6.30 52.68 8.47
N PHE A 592 6.48 53.51 7.43
CA PHE A 592 7.22 54.76 7.56
C PHE A 592 6.48 55.72 8.49
N GLU A 593 5.16 55.81 8.34
CA GLU A 593 4.33 56.69 9.15
C GLU A 593 4.30 56.27 10.61
N VAL A 594 4.09 54.97 10.87
CA VAL A 594 4.15 54.39 12.23
C VAL A 594 5.51 54.64 12.89
N LEU A 595 6.62 54.46 12.16
CA LEU A 595 7.97 54.69 12.70
C LEU A 595 8.29 56.17 12.96
N ASN A 596 7.71 57.09 12.19
CA ASN A 596 7.93 58.53 12.33
C ASN A 596 6.86 59.24 13.20
N GLY A 597 5.85 58.51 13.68
CA GLY A 597 4.78 59.04 14.52
C GLY A 597 3.78 59.91 13.75
N LEU A 598 3.61 59.64 12.46
CA LEU A 598 2.56 60.18 11.60
C LEU A 598 1.28 59.34 11.77
N ASN A 599 0.18 59.78 11.18
CA ASN A 599 -1.11 59.08 11.23
C ASN A 599 -1.39 58.36 9.90
N PRO A 600 -1.19 57.02 9.82
CA PRO A 600 -1.32 56.29 8.55
C PRO A 600 -2.76 56.16 8.02
N LEU A 601 -3.74 56.74 8.72
CA LEU A 601 -5.13 56.81 8.30
C LEU A 601 -5.54 58.21 7.84
N ALA A 602 -4.61 59.17 7.80
CA ALA A 602 -4.89 60.54 7.45
C ALA A 602 -3.74 61.13 6.64
N ARG A 603 -4.03 61.34 5.35
CA ARG A 603 -3.11 61.92 4.37
C ARG A 603 -2.40 63.19 4.82
N ASP A 604 -2.96 63.91 5.80
CA ASP A 604 -2.51 65.17 6.34
C ASP A 604 -2.64 65.07 7.87
N THR A 605 -1.55 64.67 8.53
CA THR A 605 -1.50 64.34 9.97
C THR A 605 -1.82 65.55 10.84
N ASP A 606 -1.38 66.75 10.45
CA ASP A 606 -1.55 67.98 11.22
C ASP A 606 -2.68 68.90 10.71
N SER A 607 -3.31 68.51 9.60
CA SER A 607 -4.46 69.17 8.96
C SER A 607 -4.17 70.59 8.47
N ASP A 608 -2.94 70.89 8.04
CA ASP A 608 -2.55 72.20 7.51
C ASP A 608 -2.92 72.41 6.01
N GLY A 609 -3.32 71.34 5.34
CA GLY A 609 -3.77 71.30 3.96
C GLY A 609 -2.76 70.74 2.95
N TRP A 610 -1.62 70.24 3.40
CA TRP A 610 -0.67 69.44 2.61
C TRP A 610 -0.63 67.99 3.09
N SER A 611 -0.22 67.09 2.19
CA SER A 611 -0.08 65.69 2.60
C SER A 611 1.28 65.41 3.22
N ASP A 612 1.34 64.41 4.09
CA ASP A 612 2.56 64.05 4.80
C ASP A 612 3.68 63.69 3.81
N ALA A 613 3.37 62.95 2.75
CA ALA A 613 4.29 62.64 1.65
C ALA A 613 4.89 63.89 0.99
N TYR A 614 4.06 64.92 0.77
CA TYR A 614 4.50 66.17 0.19
C TYR A 614 5.47 66.87 1.15
N GLU A 615 5.14 66.94 2.43
CA GLU A 615 6.00 67.55 3.42
C GLU A 615 7.35 66.84 3.56
N VAL A 616 7.36 65.51 3.53
CA VAL A 616 8.60 64.71 3.49
C VAL A 616 9.43 65.03 2.25
N GLU A 617 8.83 65.08 1.06
CA GLU A 617 9.54 65.40 -0.21
C GLU A 617 10.18 66.79 -0.16
N TYR A 618 9.50 67.77 0.44
CA TYR A 618 9.97 69.16 0.52
C TYR A 618 10.77 69.49 1.80
N CYS A 619 11.06 68.48 2.63
CA CYS A 619 11.81 68.58 3.89
C CYS A 619 11.15 69.52 4.92
N LEU A 620 9.85 69.33 5.12
CA LEU A 620 9.02 69.97 6.14
C LEU A 620 8.71 68.96 7.26
N LEU A 621 8.04 69.40 8.31
CA LEU A 621 7.66 68.58 9.46
C LEU A 621 6.18 68.18 9.35
N PRO A 622 5.87 66.93 8.94
CA PRO A 622 4.48 66.52 8.69
C PRO A 622 3.58 66.42 9.93
N ASN A 623 4.13 66.72 11.11
CA ASN A 623 3.43 66.73 12.38
C ASN A 623 3.32 68.15 12.97
N SER A 624 3.60 69.17 12.17
CA SER A 624 3.70 70.56 12.59
C SER A 624 3.27 71.49 11.47
N ALA A 625 2.03 71.99 11.58
CA ALA A 625 1.39 72.89 10.60
C ALA A 625 2.17 74.19 10.30
N ASP A 626 3.24 74.48 11.04
CA ASP A 626 4.17 75.59 10.88
C ASP A 626 5.58 75.07 11.22
N THR A 627 6.30 74.57 10.21
CA THR A 627 7.60 73.88 10.36
C THR A 627 8.64 74.77 11.05
N ASP A 628 8.66 76.06 10.74
CA ASP A 628 9.66 77.00 11.25
C ASP A 628 9.19 77.87 12.43
N ASN A 629 7.93 77.69 12.84
CA ASN A 629 7.24 78.34 13.95
C ASN A 629 7.21 79.87 13.84
N ASP A 630 7.09 80.42 12.62
CA ASP A 630 7.00 81.86 12.39
C ASP A 630 5.59 82.46 12.40
N GLY A 631 4.59 81.60 12.58
CA GLY A 631 3.18 81.92 12.73
C GLY A 631 2.39 81.88 11.43
N ILE A 632 2.97 81.36 10.34
CA ILE A 632 2.33 81.14 9.04
C ILE A 632 2.35 79.64 8.75
N ALA A 633 1.20 79.07 8.41
CA ALA A 633 1.14 77.65 8.09
C ALA A 633 1.90 77.30 6.80
N ASP A 634 2.50 76.12 6.72
CA ASP A 634 3.40 75.71 5.62
C ASP A 634 2.68 75.76 4.26
N SER A 635 1.40 75.41 4.26
CA SER A 635 0.53 75.45 3.08
C SER A 635 0.39 76.84 2.44
N ILE A 636 0.58 77.90 3.21
CA ILE A 636 0.45 79.30 2.80
C ILE A 636 1.80 80.03 2.80
N ASP A 637 2.79 79.54 3.55
CA ASP A 637 4.07 80.22 3.67
C ASP A 637 4.90 80.19 2.37
N TRP A 638 5.56 81.30 2.06
CA TRP A 638 6.48 81.39 0.93
C TRP A 638 7.83 80.70 1.23
N ASP A 639 8.30 80.71 2.47
CA ASP A 639 9.57 80.08 2.88
C ASP A 639 9.43 79.25 4.17
N PRO A 640 8.66 78.14 4.12
CA PRO A 640 8.24 77.33 5.28
C PRO A 640 9.37 76.62 6.04
N ARG A 641 10.63 76.92 5.72
CA ARG A 641 11.82 76.34 6.37
C ARG A 641 12.64 77.39 7.11
N ASN A 642 12.30 78.66 7.00
CA ASN A 642 13.12 79.75 7.52
C ASN A 642 12.26 80.84 8.15
N HIS A 643 12.23 80.88 9.48
CA HIS A 643 11.50 81.90 10.21
C HIS A 643 11.87 83.32 9.75
N TRP A 644 11.01 83.94 8.94
CA TRP A 644 11.31 85.20 8.23
C TRP A 644 10.42 86.36 8.68
N VAL A 645 9.27 86.06 9.29
CA VAL A 645 8.31 87.07 9.80
C VAL A 645 8.95 88.05 10.80
N ASN A 646 9.92 87.60 11.61
CA ASN A 646 10.57 88.43 12.62
C ASN A 646 11.73 89.34 12.11
N GLN A 647 12.09 89.27 10.82
CA GLN A 647 13.19 90.07 10.25
C GLN A 647 12.75 91.25 9.37
N MET A 648 11.44 91.48 9.19
CA MET A 648 10.91 92.48 8.25
C MET A 648 10.27 93.71 8.92
N ALA A 649 10.45 94.89 8.32
CA ALA A 649 9.85 96.14 8.78
C ALA A 649 8.31 96.16 8.52
N PRO A 650 7.49 96.78 9.39
CA PRO A 650 6.02 96.63 9.40
C PRO A 650 5.28 97.07 8.12
N VAL A 651 5.90 97.88 7.25
CA VAL A 651 5.32 98.27 5.94
C VAL A 651 5.53 97.18 4.88
N GLY A 652 6.62 96.41 4.98
CA GLY A 652 6.87 95.24 4.13
C GLY A 652 5.93 94.09 4.45
N LEU A 653 5.59 93.91 5.73
CA LEU A 653 4.69 92.85 6.20
C LEU A 653 3.30 92.93 5.53
N LEU A 654 2.69 94.12 5.38
CA LEU A 654 1.37 94.27 4.74
C LEU A 654 1.37 93.92 3.25
N VAL A 655 2.44 94.27 2.52
CA VAL A 655 2.59 93.92 1.11
C VAL A 655 2.81 92.42 0.97
N ILE A 656 3.65 91.85 1.83
CA ILE A 656 3.95 90.41 1.79
C ILE A 656 2.74 89.58 2.22
N LEU A 657 1.95 89.98 3.23
CA LEU A 657 0.68 89.31 3.58
C LEU A 657 -0.32 89.32 2.41
N SER A 658 -0.35 90.41 1.64
CA SER A 658 -1.16 90.50 0.42
C SER A 658 -0.64 89.56 -0.67
N LEU A 659 0.68 89.42 -0.80
CA LEU A 659 1.32 88.50 -1.73
C LEU A 659 1.16 87.04 -1.29
N ILE A 660 1.25 86.73 0.01
CA ILE A 660 0.98 85.42 0.59
C ILE A 660 -0.45 84.99 0.28
N ALA A 661 -1.44 85.88 0.44
CA ALA A 661 -2.82 85.55 0.07
C ALA A 661 -2.97 85.20 -1.43
N VAL A 662 -2.22 85.87 -2.32
CA VAL A 662 -2.26 85.60 -3.76
C VAL A 662 -1.43 84.36 -4.13
N PHE A 663 -0.21 84.24 -3.62
CA PHE A 663 0.72 83.18 -3.95
C PHE A 663 0.44 81.89 -3.20
N GLY A 664 0.05 81.94 -1.93
CA GLY A 664 -0.49 80.80 -1.19
C GLY A 664 -1.73 80.24 -1.89
N PHE A 665 -2.63 81.09 -2.40
CA PHE A 665 -3.75 80.63 -3.24
C PHE A 665 -3.27 79.97 -4.55
N LEU A 666 -2.24 80.53 -5.21
CA LEU A 666 -1.67 79.92 -6.42
C LEU A 666 -0.94 78.60 -6.12
N LYS A 667 -0.26 78.49 -4.98
CA LYS A 667 0.50 77.33 -4.49
C LYS A 667 -0.44 76.20 -4.10
N HIS A 668 -1.45 76.48 -3.29
CA HIS A 668 -2.52 75.53 -2.96
C HIS A 668 -3.31 75.10 -4.20
N ARG A 669 -3.61 76.03 -5.14
CA ARG A 669 -4.20 75.68 -6.43
C ARG A 669 -3.28 74.78 -7.27
N ARG A 670 -1.96 74.99 -7.22
CA ARG A 670 -0.99 74.15 -7.93
C ARG A 670 -0.97 72.75 -7.31
N TYR A 671 -0.89 72.63 -5.99
CA TYR A 671 -1.00 71.37 -5.26
C TYR A 671 -2.24 70.57 -5.70
N LEU A 672 -3.43 71.17 -5.63
CA LEU A 672 -4.69 70.54 -6.06
C LEU A 672 -4.68 70.06 -7.53
N LEU A 673 -3.96 70.76 -8.43
CA LEU A 673 -3.84 70.36 -9.83
C LEU A 673 -2.91 69.15 -10.02
N THR A 674 -1.86 69.06 -9.22
CA THR A 674 -0.94 67.90 -9.17
C THR A 674 -1.64 66.66 -8.59
N GLU A 675 -2.38 66.81 -7.50
CA GLU A 675 -3.06 65.71 -6.81
C GLU A 675 -4.19 65.08 -7.66
N LEU A 676 -4.90 65.89 -8.46
CA LEU A 676 -5.98 65.43 -9.36
C LEU A 676 -5.50 64.77 -10.66
N GLY A 677 -4.18 64.57 -10.84
CA GLY A 677 -3.62 63.95 -12.05
C GLY A 677 -3.89 64.72 -13.35
N GLN A 678 -4.25 66.01 -13.27
CA GLN A 678 -4.50 66.86 -14.42
C GLN A 678 -3.29 67.74 -14.75
N GLU A 679 -2.15 67.13 -15.04
CA GLU A 679 -1.10 67.83 -15.78
C GLU A 679 -1.55 68.04 -17.23
N THR A 680 -2.33 69.11 -17.46
CA THR A 680 -2.29 69.75 -18.77
C THR A 680 -1.08 70.67 -18.80
N ALA A 681 -0.05 70.21 -19.50
CA ALA A 681 1.11 71.01 -19.87
C ALA A 681 0.67 72.34 -20.49
N VAL A 682 0.75 73.42 -19.71
CA VAL A 682 0.78 74.78 -20.25
C VAL A 682 2.23 75.23 -20.20
N THR A 683 2.86 75.15 -21.36
CA THR A 683 4.15 75.75 -21.64
C THR A 683 3.98 77.28 -21.76
N GLU A 684 4.91 77.97 -21.10
CA GLU A 684 5.28 79.41 -21.14
C GLU A 684 4.24 80.48 -20.78
#